data_AF-A0A7G9ZE36-F1
#
_entry.id   AF-A0A7G9ZE36-F1
#
_cell.length_a   1.000
_cell.length_b   1.000
_cell.length_c   1.000
_cell.angle_alpha   90.00
_cell.angle_beta   90.00
_cell.angle_gamma   90.00
#
_symmetry.space_group_name_H-M   'P 1'
#
loop_
_entity.id
_entity.type
_entity.pdbx_description
1 polymer ?
#
loop_
_entity_poly.entity_id
_entity_poly.type
_entity_poly.pdbx_seq_one_letter_code
_entity_poly.pdbx_strand_id
1 'polypeptide(L)'
;MPQFARRGVTTYSALNNELTPPLGGLAENINAAPTVITLDHEHEDATNVIIHKVPKNKGKWNHIEDLDSFFTRMYRYYIRGGFYPMIMSDLFSLLQFIFIVWFSTFLVHCVNYPKLFRNDDDANRTRKLTLDEVIYSTHECVDRISWKWWCLVTLCCLIWILKFILSLYHLYYAYDTKSFYNNALKIRESDLAWVNWSTIQDRVREAQPEHHMCVHKQEINELDIYHRILRFNNYMVAMVNKNLLPLQIHVPCVGDFHYLSRGLKWNLEFLLFFSPFSPWENCWQLREFYKDHSKRMLLARQLEKQILFLALINFLLAPLIQAWQILYFFFNYAELIKRSPGSLGLRTWSLYARITLRHFNELEHELRDRLHRAHKPATKYLASFTSPITTVIAKNIVFLSASVLGVLVVLSVYDEDVLTVEHVLTIITVLGCVLAGARALIGEEERLGGGCAGPGRGEELFIQVLGHVHYLPAAWRGRAHTKDVAAHFQQLFQFRAVYILFELLSPLLCPLVLFSLRSRALDIVDFYRNFTVSVLGIGDVCSFAQLDIRRHGHPDWQTPKKYGENPKSGNTQYNQGEGGKTELSLVAFSYRHPGWQPAEPSQRQFLRSLRQSVNHAIPNNALNKTMLGSYIQQSIFGANTPMPAVLSYYQQQRQPYKLPEMDETSDEEDAPGPGTSMAGAHPHSLGLAGVGSSLGASALGLEASMAAPPCDDGMSVSTLHLYDLHLSQVGQNVSACCTNNCSERNQDESRWASGEDTPLLHRP
;
A
#
# COMPACT_ATOMS: atom_id res chain seq x y z
N MET A 1 -3.12 38.94 35.66
CA MET A 1 -2.27 38.06 36.50
C MET A 1 -3.14 36.95 37.06
N PRO A 2 -2.69 35.68 37.11
CA PRO A 2 -1.49 35.12 36.46
C PRO A 2 -1.92 34.38 35.16
N GLN A 3 -1.76 34.98 33.97
CA GLN A 3 -0.59 34.86 33.08
C GLN A 3 -0.22 33.42 32.65
N PHE A 4 -1.03 32.85 31.74
CA PHE A 4 -0.59 31.78 30.83
C PHE A 4 0.05 32.41 29.60
N ALA A 5 1.37 32.51 29.59
CA ALA A 5 2.15 32.91 28.43
C ALA A 5 2.47 31.69 27.55
N ARG A 6 1.99 31.72 26.31
CA ARG A 6 2.49 30.90 25.19
C ARG A 6 3.98 31.17 25.03
N ARG A 7 4.82 30.14 25.23
CA ARG A 7 6.21 30.12 24.74
C ARG A 7 6.34 29.05 23.68
N GLY A 8 6.78 29.50 22.50
CA GLY A 8 7.21 28.67 21.40
C GLY A 8 8.46 27.88 21.72
N VAL A 9 8.64 26.83 20.93
CA VAL A 9 9.77 25.92 20.91
C VAL A 9 11.06 26.73 20.78
N THR A 10 11.87 26.64 21.84
CA THR A 10 13.17 27.29 21.97
C THR A 10 14.26 26.35 21.45
N THR A 11 15.06 26.89 20.55
CA THR A 11 16.45 26.50 20.29
C THR A 11 17.21 26.42 21.61
N TYR A 12 17.91 25.30 21.86
CA TYR A 12 18.91 25.22 22.93
C TYR A 12 20.30 24.97 22.34
N SER A 13 21.08 26.04 22.37
CA SER A 13 22.54 26.02 22.42
C SER A 13 22.95 25.45 23.78
N ALA A 14 23.62 24.31 23.80
CA ALA A 14 24.27 23.77 24.99
C ALA A 14 25.75 24.14 24.96
N LEU A 15 26.23 24.86 25.99
CA LEU A 15 27.63 24.82 26.41
C LEU A 15 27.71 25.06 27.93
N ASN A 16 28.34 24.08 28.58
CA ASN A 16 29.15 24.13 29.80
C ASN A 16 28.47 24.05 31.18
N ASN A 17 28.65 22.88 31.80
CA ASN A 17 28.92 22.76 33.23
C ASN A 17 30.43 22.52 33.40
N GLU A 18 31.17 23.53 33.85
CA GLU A 18 32.45 23.32 34.54
C GLU A 18 32.20 23.44 36.05
N LEU A 19 32.64 22.43 36.79
CA LEU A 19 32.81 22.47 38.24
C LEU A 19 34.16 23.13 38.56
N THR A 20 34.17 24.23 39.31
CA THR A 20 35.33 24.61 40.15
C THR A 20 34.89 25.41 41.40
N PRO A 21 35.54 25.19 42.57
CA PRO A 21 35.17 25.75 43.89
C PRO A 21 35.80 27.15 44.14
N PRO A 22 35.60 27.80 45.32
CA PRO A 22 35.35 29.24 45.38
C PRO A 22 36.58 30.16 45.53
N LEU A 23 36.43 31.32 44.86
CA LEU A 23 36.78 32.72 45.22
C LEU A 23 37.91 33.04 46.23
N GLY A 24 38.84 33.85 45.71
CA GLY A 24 39.61 34.92 46.37
C GLY A 24 40.83 35.26 45.51
N GLY A 25 41.20 36.48 45.10
CA GLY A 25 40.71 37.84 45.19
C GLY A 25 41.68 38.73 44.37
N LEU A 26 41.38 40.03 44.21
CA LEU A 26 42.27 41.13 43.74
C LEU A 26 42.69 41.09 42.25
N ALA A 27 42.17 41.96 41.37
CA ALA A 27 42.43 43.40 41.17
C ALA A 27 43.58 43.70 40.19
N GLU A 28 43.26 44.52 39.16
CA GLU A 28 44.13 45.44 38.41
C GLU A 28 45.22 44.84 37.48
N ASN A 29 45.68 45.45 36.38
CA ASN A 29 45.22 46.45 35.39
C ASN A 29 46.30 46.45 34.27
N ILE A 30 45.89 46.71 33.03
CA ILE A 30 46.59 47.52 31.98
C ILE A 30 47.90 47.00 31.33
N ASN A 31 47.77 46.71 30.03
CA ASN A 31 48.62 47.05 28.88
C ASN A 31 50.13 47.31 29.07
N ALA A 32 50.96 46.47 28.45
CA ALA A 32 52.14 46.92 27.70
C ALA A 32 52.63 45.82 26.73
N ALA A 33 52.80 46.17 25.46
CA ALA A 33 53.76 45.56 24.53
C ALA A 33 54.86 46.63 24.29
N PRO A 34 55.95 46.39 23.51
CA PRO A 34 56.52 45.17 22.92
C PRO A 34 58.04 45.03 23.20
N THR A 35 58.71 43.94 22.82
CA THR A 35 60.09 43.98 22.24
C THR A 35 60.58 42.61 21.76
N VAL A 36 61.29 42.66 20.64
CA VAL A 36 61.89 41.56 19.87
C VAL A 36 63.34 41.35 20.33
N ILE A 37 63.76 40.13 20.64
CA ILE A 37 65.16 39.68 20.53
C ILE A 37 65.18 38.20 20.08
N THR A 38 65.95 37.97 19.02
CA THR A 38 66.32 36.73 18.31
C THR A 38 67.22 35.79 19.12
N LEU A 39 67.11 34.47 18.92
CA LEU A 39 68.23 33.55 18.60
C LEU A 39 67.75 32.08 18.51
N ASP A 40 68.02 31.46 17.36
CA ASP A 40 67.82 30.05 17.04
C ASP A 40 68.84 29.16 17.77
N HIS A 41 68.42 28.01 18.34
CA HIS A 41 68.89 26.68 17.92
C HIS A 41 68.18 25.53 18.66
N GLU A 42 67.87 24.51 17.85
CA GLU A 42 67.80 23.07 18.14
C GLU A 42 66.49 22.40 18.64
N HIS A 43 66.15 21.36 17.88
CA HIS A 43 65.03 20.43 17.89
C HIS A 43 64.65 19.82 19.26
N GLU A 44 63.35 19.65 19.50
CA GLU A 44 62.68 18.33 19.49
C GLU A 44 61.14 18.47 19.69
N ASP A 45 60.40 17.85 18.77
CA ASP A 45 59.07 17.21 18.90
C ASP A 45 57.79 17.99 19.24
N ALA A 46 57.19 18.51 18.15
CA ALA A 46 55.85 18.16 17.66
C ALA A 46 54.69 17.99 18.67
N THR A 47 54.12 19.12 19.13
CA THR A 47 52.67 19.23 19.37
C THR A 47 52.09 20.34 18.50
N ASN A 48 52.13 20.14 17.17
CA ASN A 48 51.29 20.90 16.26
C ASN A 48 49.85 20.42 16.45
N VAL A 49 49.11 21.10 17.32
CA VAL A 49 47.64 21.12 17.24
C VAL A 49 47.32 21.76 15.90
N ILE A 50 47.17 20.93 14.87
CA ILE A 50 46.58 21.35 13.60
C ILE A 50 45.14 21.72 13.93
N ILE A 51 44.92 23.00 14.25
CA ILE A 51 43.61 23.59 14.20
C ILE A 51 43.21 23.50 12.73
N HIS A 52 42.50 22.44 12.38
CA HIS A 52 41.87 22.29 11.08
C HIS A 52 40.90 23.46 10.94
N LYS A 53 41.36 24.53 10.30
CA LYS A 53 40.55 25.67 9.93
C LYS A 53 39.63 25.20 8.81
N VAL A 54 38.59 24.42 9.14
CA VAL A 54 37.23 24.96 8.99
C VAL A 54 37.06 25.89 7.80
N PRO A 55 37.16 25.50 6.50
CA PRO A 55 36.96 26.46 5.43
C PRO A 55 35.59 27.08 5.68
N LYS A 56 35.54 28.38 5.97
CA LYS A 56 34.31 29.13 6.22
C LYS A 56 33.55 29.36 4.92
N ASN A 57 33.38 28.34 4.09
CA ASN A 57 32.19 28.24 3.27
C ASN A 57 31.18 27.47 4.13
N LYS A 58 30.44 28.21 4.97
CA LYS A 58 29.20 27.69 5.55
C LYS A 58 28.23 27.47 4.39
N GLY A 59 28.40 26.35 3.68
CA GLY A 59 27.41 25.88 2.72
C GLY A 59 26.09 25.79 3.46
N LYS A 60 25.00 26.24 2.81
CA LYS A 60 23.66 26.28 3.39
C LYS A 60 23.20 24.94 3.99
N TRP A 61 23.81 23.84 3.54
CA TRP A 61 23.50 22.46 3.91
C TRP A 61 24.61 21.76 4.72
N ASN A 62 25.60 22.50 5.22
CA ASN A 62 26.63 21.94 6.09
C ASN A 62 26.01 21.62 7.45
N HIS A 63 26.16 20.37 7.93
CA HIS A 63 25.69 19.93 9.25
C HIS A 63 24.18 20.18 9.46
N ILE A 64 23.34 19.33 8.86
CA ILE A 64 21.89 19.38 9.08
C ILE A 64 21.56 18.69 10.40
N GLU A 65 20.87 19.39 11.31
CA GLU A 65 20.47 18.85 12.63
C GLU A 65 19.44 17.72 12.50
N ASP A 66 18.34 17.95 11.76
CA ASP A 66 17.28 16.97 11.52
C ASP A 66 17.35 16.39 10.10
N LEU A 67 18.25 15.43 9.94
CA LEU A 67 18.44 14.70 8.68
C LEU A 67 17.19 13.88 8.28
N ASP A 68 16.43 13.36 9.24
CA ASP A 68 15.28 12.51 8.96
C ASP A 68 14.15 13.31 8.31
N SER A 69 13.84 14.48 8.87
CA SER A 69 12.87 15.41 8.28
C SER A 69 13.39 15.96 6.95
N PHE A 70 14.70 16.22 6.81
CA PHE A 70 15.31 16.64 5.55
C PHE A 70 15.13 15.59 4.43
N PHE A 71 15.53 14.34 4.64
CA PHE A 71 15.38 13.28 3.62
C PHE A 71 13.91 12.96 3.34
N THR A 72 13.05 13.01 4.36
CA THR A 72 11.60 12.82 4.19
C THR A 72 11.00 13.92 3.31
N ARG A 73 11.41 15.19 3.50
CA ARG A 73 10.98 16.31 2.65
C ARG A 73 11.53 16.19 1.23
N MET A 74 12.80 15.81 1.08
CA MET A 74 13.44 15.56 -0.22
C MET A 74 12.68 14.48 -1.02
N TYR A 75 12.33 13.37 -0.36
CA TYR A 75 11.53 12.31 -0.97
C TYR A 75 10.11 12.75 -1.31
N ARG A 76 9.43 13.48 -0.40
CA ARG A 76 8.07 14.00 -0.68
C ARG A 76 8.06 14.98 -1.86
N TYR A 77 9.10 15.79 -2.01
CA TYR A 77 9.27 16.73 -3.13
C TYR A 77 9.36 15.97 -4.46
N TYR A 78 10.14 14.88 -4.50
CA TYR A 78 10.22 13.99 -5.65
C TYR A 78 8.85 13.38 -6.00
N ILE A 79 8.18 12.75 -5.02
CA ILE A 79 6.90 12.07 -5.24
C ILE A 79 5.78 13.02 -5.68
N ARG A 80 5.80 14.28 -5.23
CA ARG A 80 4.83 15.29 -5.66
C ARG A 80 5.16 15.92 -7.03
N GLY A 81 6.25 15.52 -7.68
CA GLY A 81 6.60 16.00 -9.02
C GLY A 81 7.19 17.41 -9.03
N GLY A 82 7.81 17.86 -7.92
CA GLY A 82 8.51 19.15 -7.85
C GLY A 82 7.76 20.24 -7.10
N PHE A 83 8.18 21.49 -7.27
CA PHE A 83 7.70 22.61 -6.45
C PHE A 83 6.31 23.07 -6.89
N TYR A 84 6.10 23.32 -8.19
CA TYR A 84 4.82 23.85 -8.67
C TYR A 84 3.63 22.91 -8.40
N PRO A 85 3.68 21.60 -8.73
CA PRO A 85 2.54 20.72 -8.45
C PRO A 85 2.29 20.57 -6.94
N MET A 86 3.36 20.56 -6.13
CA MET A 86 3.26 20.50 -4.67
C MET A 86 2.52 21.71 -4.09
N ILE A 87 2.89 22.93 -4.47
CA ILE A 87 2.26 24.16 -3.96
C ILE A 87 0.85 24.35 -4.52
N MET A 88 0.62 24.05 -5.79
CA MET A 88 -0.72 24.13 -6.38
C MET A 88 -1.69 23.17 -5.68
N SER A 89 -1.24 21.94 -5.38
CA SER A 89 -2.06 20.97 -4.62
C SER A 89 -2.43 21.50 -3.23
N ASP A 90 -1.48 22.10 -2.50
CA ASP A 90 -1.74 22.64 -1.16
C ASP A 90 -2.67 23.87 -1.22
N LEU A 91 -2.50 24.74 -2.22
CA LEU A 91 -3.37 25.90 -2.48
C LEU A 91 -4.82 25.47 -2.77
N PHE A 92 -5.02 24.53 -3.70
CA PHE A 92 -6.36 24.04 -4.03
C PHE A 92 -7.02 23.34 -2.85
N SER A 93 -6.25 22.67 -1.97
CA SER A 93 -6.81 22.09 -0.75
C SER A 93 -7.35 23.15 0.21
N LEU A 94 -6.69 24.31 0.33
CA LEU A 94 -7.18 25.44 1.13
C LEU A 94 -8.43 26.09 0.53
N LEU A 95 -8.47 26.24 -0.80
CA LEU A 95 -9.63 26.78 -1.51
C LEU A 95 -10.85 25.86 -1.42
N GLN A 96 -10.64 24.54 -1.55
CA GLN A 96 -11.70 23.54 -1.35
C GLN A 96 -12.31 23.64 0.05
N PHE A 97 -11.52 23.92 1.08
CA PHE A 97 -12.05 24.07 2.44
C PHE A 97 -12.99 25.28 2.55
N ILE A 98 -12.58 26.43 2.01
CA ILE A 98 -13.42 27.64 1.99
C ILE A 98 -14.71 27.36 1.22
N PHE A 99 -14.59 26.76 0.04
CA PHE A 99 -15.73 26.45 -0.81
C PHE A 99 -16.76 25.55 -0.11
N ILE A 100 -16.32 24.48 0.56
CA ILE A 100 -17.22 23.57 1.27
C ILE A 100 -17.98 24.30 2.37
N VAL A 101 -17.29 25.11 3.19
CA VAL A 101 -17.93 25.83 4.31
C VAL A 101 -18.89 26.90 3.79
N TRP A 102 -18.46 27.68 2.80
CA TRP A 102 -19.28 28.73 2.18
C TRP A 102 -20.51 28.14 1.49
N PHE A 103 -20.32 27.15 0.61
CA PHE A 103 -21.41 26.58 -0.17
C PHE A 103 -22.41 25.81 0.70
N SER A 104 -21.94 25.12 1.74
CA SER A 104 -22.84 24.46 2.69
C SER A 104 -23.66 25.48 3.50
N THR A 105 -23.05 26.59 3.92
CA THR A 105 -23.77 27.68 4.60
C THR A 105 -24.80 28.32 3.68
N PHE A 106 -24.43 28.55 2.42
CA PHE A 106 -25.31 29.09 1.39
C PHE A 106 -26.52 28.18 1.16
N LEU A 107 -26.31 26.87 0.99
CA LEU A 107 -27.39 25.91 0.78
C LEU A 107 -28.34 25.81 1.98
N VAL A 108 -27.84 25.94 3.22
CA VAL A 108 -28.70 25.81 4.42
C VAL A 108 -29.52 27.08 4.68
N HIS A 109 -28.94 28.27 4.48
CA HIS A 109 -29.53 29.53 4.96
C HIS A 109 -29.95 30.51 3.85
N CYS A 110 -29.35 30.46 2.66
CA CYS A 110 -29.64 31.44 1.60
C CYS A 110 -30.63 30.92 0.53
N VAL A 111 -31.01 29.64 0.55
CA VAL A 111 -31.93 29.05 -0.43
C VAL A 111 -33.34 28.90 0.17
N ASN A 112 -34.35 29.47 -0.49
CA ASN A 112 -35.76 29.30 -0.11
C ASN A 112 -36.32 27.98 -0.66
N TYR A 113 -36.15 26.88 0.09
CA TYR A 113 -36.66 25.56 -0.30
C TYR A 113 -38.19 25.48 -0.45
N PRO A 114 -39.03 26.10 0.42
CA PRO A 114 -40.48 26.13 0.21
C PRO A 114 -40.89 26.70 -1.15
N LYS A 115 -40.29 27.82 -1.55
CA LYS A 115 -40.52 28.45 -2.85
C LYS A 115 -39.94 27.62 -4.01
N LEU A 116 -38.77 27.00 -3.81
CA LEU A 116 -38.13 26.10 -4.78
C LEU A 116 -38.99 24.87 -5.07
N PHE A 117 -39.55 24.25 -4.04
CA PHE A 117 -40.37 23.04 -4.15
C PHE A 117 -41.85 23.33 -4.42
N ARG A 118 -42.25 24.62 -4.49
CA ARG A 118 -43.63 25.06 -4.75
C ARG A 118 -44.63 24.53 -3.72
N ASN A 119 -44.21 24.53 -2.45
CA ASN A 119 -45.04 24.13 -1.31
C ASN A 119 -45.92 25.27 -0.78
N ASP A 120 -45.85 26.48 -1.37
CA ASP A 120 -46.67 27.63 -0.99
C ASP A 120 -48.04 27.58 -1.69
N ASP A 121 -49.11 27.82 -0.92
CA ASP A 121 -50.51 27.80 -1.41
C ASP A 121 -50.80 28.89 -2.46
N ASP A 122 -50.06 30.00 -2.43
CA ASP A 122 -50.19 31.15 -3.37
C ASP A 122 -49.33 31.00 -4.65
N ALA A 123 -48.67 29.86 -4.85
CA ALA A 123 -47.72 29.67 -5.95
C ALA A 123 -48.42 29.48 -7.31
N ASN A 124 -48.23 30.45 -8.22
CA ASN A 124 -48.73 30.36 -9.59
C ASN A 124 -47.97 29.30 -10.40
N ARG A 125 -48.51 28.07 -10.46
CA ARG A 125 -47.85 26.86 -11.01
C ARG A 125 -47.47 26.94 -12.50
N THR A 126 -48.02 27.90 -13.23
CA THR A 126 -47.78 28.12 -14.67
C THR A 126 -46.51 28.93 -14.95
N ARG A 127 -45.99 29.70 -13.97
CA ARG A 127 -44.79 30.53 -14.15
C ARG A 127 -43.52 29.72 -13.87
N LYS A 128 -42.53 29.83 -14.77
CA LYS A 128 -41.18 29.32 -14.54
C LYS A 128 -40.45 30.25 -13.57
N LEU A 129 -40.03 29.71 -12.42
CA LEU A 129 -39.22 30.45 -11.45
C LEU A 129 -37.77 30.56 -11.94
N THR A 130 -37.14 31.70 -11.72
CA THR A 130 -35.70 31.87 -11.92
C THR A 130 -34.96 31.56 -10.62
N LEU A 131 -33.68 31.18 -10.71
CA LEU A 131 -32.86 30.90 -9.52
C LEU A 131 -32.73 32.13 -8.60
N ASP A 132 -32.68 33.33 -9.18
CA ASP A 132 -32.62 34.58 -8.44
C ASP A 132 -33.85 34.80 -7.54
N GLU A 133 -35.03 34.38 -7.98
CA GLU A 133 -36.26 34.47 -7.19
C GLU A 133 -36.31 33.48 -6.01
N VAL A 134 -35.48 32.44 -6.04
CA VAL A 134 -35.40 31.39 -5.00
C VAL A 134 -34.33 31.71 -3.95
N ILE A 135 -33.33 32.51 -4.32
CA ILE A 135 -32.23 32.89 -3.43
C ILE A 135 -32.66 34.12 -2.63
N TYR A 136 -32.49 34.08 -1.31
CA TYR A 136 -32.74 35.25 -0.47
C TYR A 136 -31.73 36.36 -0.78
N SER A 137 -32.15 37.61 -0.60
CA SER A 137 -31.23 38.75 -0.71
C SER A 137 -30.09 38.63 0.32
N THR A 138 -28.92 39.21 0.04
CA THR A 138 -27.73 39.09 0.90
C THR A 138 -28.01 39.49 2.36
N HIS A 139 -28.77 40.56 2.57
CA HIS A 139 -29.14 41.03 3.90
C HIS A 139 -30.04 40.03 4.63
N GLU A 140 -31.11 39.56 3.97
CA GLU A 140 -32.01 38.56 4.54
C GLU A 140 -31.33 37.22 4.82
N CYS A 141 -30.37 36.81 3.98
CA CYS A 141 -29.62 35.58 4.23
C CYS A 141 -28.79 35.71 5.52
N VAL A 142 -28.04 36.81 5.68
CA VAL A 142 -27.19 37.04 6.87
C VAL A 142 -28.03 37.06 8.16
N ASP A 143 -29.21 37.68 8.12
CA ASP A 143 -30.11 37.76 9.27
C ASP A 143 -30.72 36.40 9.65
N ARG A 144 -30.88 35.48 8.68
CA ARG A 144 -31.36 34.10 8.92
C ARG A 144 -30.30 33.17 9.51
N ILE A 145 -29.01 33.54 9.45
CA ILE A 145 -27.95 32.70 10.00
C ILE A 145 -28.01 32.77 11.53
N SER A 146 -28.35 31.64 12.15
CA SER A 146 -28.41 31.54 13.61
C SER A 146 -27.03 31.79 14.26
N TRP A 147 -27.02 32.31 15.49
CA TRP A 147 -25.78 32.52 16.24
C TRP A 147 -24.95 31.23 16.43
N LYS A 148 -25.62 30.07 16.55
CA LYS A 148 -24.97 28.75 16.64
C LYS A 148 -24.19 28.43 15.35
N TRP A 149 -24.76 28.75 14.19
CA TRP A 149 -24.09 28.58 12.90
C TRP A 149 -22.92 29.55 12.74
N TRP A 150 -23.07 30.80 13.20
CA TRP A 150 -21.94 31.74 13.30
C TRP A 150 -20.80 31.18 14.15
N CYS A 151 -21.09 30.56 15.31
CA CYS A 151 -20.06 29.87 16.10
C CYS A 151 -19.37 28.75 15.29
N LEU A 152 -20.12 27.95 14.54
CA LEU A 152 -19.54 26.90 13.69
C LEU A 152 -18.63 27.48 12.58
N VAL A 153 -19.07 28.55 11.91
CA VAL A 153 -18.29 29.24 10.87
C VAL A 153 -17.02 29.82 11.47
N THR A 154 -17.09 30.46 12.65
CA THR A 154 -15.89 31.00 13.32
C THR A 154 -14.90 29.91 13.70
N LEU A 155 -15.37 28.73 14.15
CA LEU A 155 -14.52 27.57 14.41
C LEU A 155 -13.85 27.07 13.12
N CYS A 156 -14.60 26.98 12.02
CA CYS A 156 -14.06 26.58 10.71
C CYS A 156 -13.02 27.60 10.21
N CYS A 157 -13.26 28.90 10.38
CA CYS A 157 -12.32 29.96 10.05
C CYS A 157 -11.03 29.84 10.88
N LEU A 158 -11.12 29.56 12.19
CA LEU A 158 -9.94 29.32 13.03
C LEU A 158 -9.13 28.12 12.53
N ILE A 159 -9.80 27.01 12.21
CA ILE A 159 -9.15 25.81 11.63
C ILE A 159 -8.48 26.15 10.30
N TRP A 160 -9.15 26.93 9.44
CA TRP A 160 -8.58 27.35 8.17
C TRP A 160 -7.34 28.22 8.35
N ILE A 161 -7.35 29.19 9.28
CA ILE A 161 -6.17 30.02 9.60
C ILE A 161 -5.01 29.15 10.07
N LEU A 162 -5.27 28.17 10.94
CA LEU A 162 -4.23 27.22 11.38
C LEU A 162 -3.66 26.44 10.19
N LYS A 163 -4.52 25.93 9.29
CA LYS A 163 -4.07 25.25 8.07
C LYS A 163 -3.28 26.17 7.13
N PHE A 164 -3.68 27.44 7.02
CA PHE A 164 -2.98 28.43 6.21
C PHE A 164 -1.57 28.69 6.74
N ILE A 165 -1.42 28.89 8.06
CA ILE A 165 -0.10 29.06 8.70
C ILE A 165 0.78 27.84 8.46
N LEU A 166 0.23 26.62 8.62
CA LEU A 166 0.96 25.39 8.32
C LEU A 166 1.34 25.28 6.83
N SER A 167 0.49 25.74 5.93
CA SER A 167 0.79 25.78 4.50
C SER A 167 1.92 26.75 4.16
N LEU A 168 2.03 27.90 4.85
CA LEU A 168 3.15 28.83 4.69
C LEU A 168 4.47 28.21 5.14
N TYR A 169 4.43 27.45 6.24
CA TYR A 169 5.57 26.66 6.69
C TYR A 169 5.98 25.64 5.61
N HIS A 170 5.03 24.85 5.08
CA HIS A 170 5.32 23.92 3.99
C HIS A 170 5.88 24.59 2.73
N LEU A 171 5.41 25.79 2.38
CA LEU A 171 5.93 26.58 1.26
C LEU A 171 7.40 26.93 1.46
N TYR A 172 7.77 27.39 2.66
CA TYR A 172 9.16 27.71 3.00
C TYR A 172 10.07 26.48 2.82
N TYR A 173 9.70 25.33 3.38
CA TYR A 173 10.51 24.12 3.26
C TYR A 173 10.52 23.53 1.85
N ALA A 174 9.42 23.66 1.09
CA ALA A 174 9.39 23.25 -0.30
C ALA A 174 10.36 24.09 -1.14
N TYR A 175 10.45 25.40 -0.86
CA TYR A 175 11.43 26.28 -1.51
C TYR A 175 12.87 25.93 -1.11
N ASP A 176 13.10 25.64 0.17
CA ASP A 176 14.41 25.20 0.65
C ASP A 176 14.86 23.89 -0.03
N THR A 177 13.92 22.93 -0.16
CA THR A 177 14.15 21.67 -0.86
C THR A 177 14.42 21.90 -2.35
N LYS A 178 13.67 22.80 -3.01
CA LYS A 178 13.95 23.20 -4.41
C LYS A 178 15.36 23.76 -4.57
N SER A 179 15.81 24.60 -3.63
CA SER A 179 17.17 25.14 -3.64
C SER A 179 18.21 24.03 -3.50
N PHE A 180 17.96 23.01 -2.69
CA PHE A 180 18.84 21.84 -2.57
C PHE A 180 18.93 21.04 -3.88
N TYR A 181 17.80 20.72 -4.52
CA TYR A 181 17.79 19.99 -5.79
C TYR A 181 18.56 20.74 -6.90
N ASN A 182 18.31 22.04 -7.03
CA ASN A 182 18.94 22.84 -8.08
C ASN A 182 20.44 23.08 -7.85
N ASN A 183 20.83 23.40 -6.61
CA ASN A 183 22.18 23.86 -6.32
C ASN A 183 23.12 22.73 -5.89
N ALA A 184 22.66 21.81 -5.05
CA ALA A 184 23.47 20.71 -4.53
C ALA A 184 23.43 19.49 -5.45
N LEU A 185 22.22 19.05 -5.84
CA LEU A 185 22.07 17.88 -6.71
C LEU A 185 22.26 18.19 -8.20
N LYS A 186 22.27 19.47 -8.58
CA LYS A 186 22.38 19.95 -9.96
C LYS A 186 21.27 19.38 -10.88
N ILE A 187 20.09 19.14 -10.31
CA ILE A 187 18.90 18.67 -11.04
C ILE A 187 17.95 19.85 -11.22
N ARG A 188 17.61 20.17 -12.47
CA ARG A 188 16.64 21.22 -12.78
C ARG A 188 15.21 20.71 -12.56
N GLU A 189 14.31 21.62 -12.21
CA GLU A 189 12.90 21.29 -11.95
C GLU A 189 12.18 20.66 -13.17
N SER A 190 12.51 21.09 -14.39
CA SER A 190 11.97 20.51 -15.63
C SER A 190 12.34 19.03 -15.81
N ASP A 191 13.50 18.63 -15.29
CA ASP A 191 14.07 17.31 -15.52
C ASP A 191 13.59 16.32 -14.46
N LEU A 192 13.15 16.81 -13.28
CA LEU A 192 12.74 16.00 -12.13
C LEU A 192 11.65 14.97 -12.48
N ALA A 193 10.73 15.31 -13.38
CA ALA A 193 9.65 14.42 -13.82
C ALA A 193 10.15 13.17 -14.55
N TRP A 194 11.35 13.24 -15.13
CA TRP A 194 11.96 12.19 -15.96
C TRP A 194 13.12 11.47 -15.25
N VAL A 195 13.40 11.83 -14.00
CA VAL A 195 14.50 11.26 -13.21
C VAL A 195 13.96 10.18 -12.27
N ASN A 196 14.67 9.05 -12.21
CA ASN A 196 14.36 7.98 -11.27
C ASN A 196 14.90 8.29 -9.88
N TRP A 197 14.24 7.74 -8.85
CA TRP A 197 14.65 7.92 -7.47
C TRP A 197 16.08 7.40 -7.19
N SER A 198 16.50 6.31 -7.82
CA SER A 198 17.86 5.77 -7.72
C SER A 198 18.91 6.81 -8.13
N THR A 199 18.69 7.51 -9.25
CA THR A 199 19.58 8.59 -9.70
C THR A 199 19.64 9.73 -8.68
N ILE A 200 18.53 10.08 -8.03
CA ILE A 200 18.53 11.10 -6.96
C ILE A 200 19.35 10.61 -5.76
N GLN A 201 19.25 9.32 -5.39
CA GLN A 201 20.07 8.76 -4.32
C GLN A 201 21.56 8.80 -4.63
N ASP A 202 21.95 8.45 -5.87
CA ASP A 202 23.36 8.52 -6.29
C ASP A 202 23.90 9.94 -6.23
N ARG A 203 23.12 10.93 -6.71
CA ARG A 203 23.48 12.35 -6.61
C ARG A 203 23.61 12.84 -5.17
N VAL A 204 22.75 12.36 -4.27
CA VAL A 204 22.81 12.68 -2.84
C VAL A 204 24.08 12.11 -2.21
N ARG A 205 24.51 10.91 -2.62
CA ARG A 205 25.75 10.28 -2.17
C ARG A 205 26.98 11.01 -2.69
N GLU A 206 26.97 11.45 -3.95
CA GLU A 206 28.02 12.30 -4.54
C GLU A 206 28.11 13.67 -3.86
N ALA A 207 26.97 14.25 -3.47
CA ALA A 207 26.91 15.56 -2.82
C ALA A 207 27.28 15.54 -1.33
N GLN A 208 27.26 14.36 -0.68
CA GLN A 208 27.61 14.22 0.73
C GLN A 208 29.05 14.65 1.07
N PRO A 209 30.11 14.20 0.36
CA PRO A 209 31.47 14.65 0.63
C PRO A 209 31.67 16.14 0.30
N GLU A 210 30.90 16.71 -0.64
CA GLU A 210 31.00 18.13 -1.04
C GLU A 210 30.37 19.07 0.01
N HIS A 211 29.23 18.69 0.57
CA HIS A 211 28.45 19.55 1.49
C HIS A 211 28.50 19.11 2.96
N HIS A 212 29.09 17.95 3.28
CA HIS A 212 29.16 17.41 4.64
C HIS A 212 27.82 17.48 5.40
N MET A 213 26.74 16.98 4.78
CA MET A 213 25.38 17.07 5.36
C MET A 213 25.28 16.23 6.65
N CYS A 214 25.82 15.00 6.63
CA CYS A 214 25.96 14.14 7.80
C CYS A 214 27.36 14.28 8.43
N VAL A 215 27.39 14.53 9.75
CA VAL A 215 28.61 14.76 10.54
C VAL A 215 29.36 13.47 10.84
N HIS A 216 28.61 12.44 11.20
CA HIS A 216 29.14 11.20 11.78
C HIS A 216 29.62 10.19 10.71
N LYS A 217 29.27 10.43 9.44
CA LYS A 217 29.57 9.53 8.33
C LYS A 217 30.08 10.34 7.13
N GLN A 218 31.28 10.01 6.67
CA GLN A 218 31.88 10.62 5.47
C GLN A 218 31.12 10.20 4.20
N GLU A 219 30.69 8.94 4.13
CA GLU A 219 29.86 8.40 3.06
C GLU A 219 28.51 7.93 3.60
N ILE A 220 27.44 8.25 2.87
CA ILE A 220 26.08 7.80 3.19
C ILE A 220 25.78 6.57 2.33
N ASN A 221 25.31 5.50 2.98
CA ASN A 221 24.89 4.30 2.28
C ASN A 221 23.42 4.41 1.83
N GLU A 222 23.04 3.67 0.80
CA GLU A 222 21.65 3.66 0.30
C GLU A 222 20.67 3.29 1.42
N LEU A 223 20.95 2.21 2.17
CA LEU A 223 20.15 1.77 3.31
C LEU A 223 19.99 2.86 4.40
N ASP A 224 20.99 3.72 4.59
CA ASP A 224 20.92 4.81 5.58
C ASP A 224 19.84 5.83 5.18
N ILE A 225 19.73 6.16 3.88
CA ILE A 225 18.69 7.06 3.35
C ILE A 225 17.30 6.45 3.60
N TYR A 226 17.14 5.14 3.34
CA TYR A 226 15.87 4.45 3.59
C TYR A 226 15.52 4.43 5.08
N HIS A 227 16.47 4.15 5.97
CA HIS A 227 16.22 4.17 7.42
C HIS A 227 15.72 5.52 7.90
N ARG A 228 16.24 6.62 7.34
CA ARG A 228 15.81 7.98 7.69
C ARG A 228 14.41 8.32 7.17
N ILE A 229 14.11 7.95 5.91
CA ILE A 229 12.78 8.22 5.31
C ILE A 229 11.70 7.32 5.93
N LEU A 230 12.05 6.07 6.23
CA LEU A 230 11.09 5.02 6.56
C LEU A 230 11.08 4.61 8.03
N ARG A 231 11.81 5.30 8.91
CA ARG A 231 11.94 4.95 10.35
C ARG A 231 10.62 4.51 10.98
N PHE A 232 9.64 5.39 10.99
CA PHE A 232 8.33 5.12 11.60
C PHE A 232 7.45 4.20 10.75
N ASN A 233 7.59 4.21 9.42
CA ASN A 233 6.89 3.27 8.55
C ASN A 233 7.31 1.82 8.86
N ASN A 234 8.60 1.57 9.08
CA ASN A 234 9.13 0.27 9.43
C ASN A 234 8.61 -0.22 10.79
N TYR A 235 8.50 0.67 11.78
CA TYR A 235 7.86 0.34 13.06
C TYR A 235 6.38 -0.03 12.87
N MET A 236 5.63 0.73 12.07
CA MET A 236 4.23 0.41 11.78
C MET A 236 4.08 -0.95 11.08
N VAL A 237 4.94 -1.25 10.10
CA VAL A 237 4.96 -2.55 9.41
C VAL A 237 5.26 -3.68 10.39
N ALA A 238 6.24 -3.52 11.27
CA ALA A 238 6.61 -4.52 12.27
C ALA A 238 5.49 -4.75 13.30
N MET A 239 4.85 -3.67 13.81
CA MET A 239 3.75 -3.78 14.78
C MET A 239 2.52 -4.48 14.20
N VAL A 240 2.17 -4.19 12.94
CA VAL A 240 1.08 -4.90 12.24
C VAL A 240 1.45 -6.35 11.99
N ASN A 241 2.69 -6.63 11.55
CA ASN A 241 3.14 -8.00 11.29
C ASN A 241 3.24 -8.87 12.54
N LYS A 242 3.39 -8.25 13.72
CA LYS A 242 3.40 -8.91 15.04
C LYS A 242 2.02 -8.91 15.71
N ASN A 243 0.97 -8.47 15.01
CA ASN A 243 -0.40 -8.35 15.53
C ASN A 243 -0.52 -7.56 16.85
N LEU A 244 0.33 -6.54 17.05
CA LEU A 244 0.29 -5.69 18.26
C LEU A 244 -0.86 -4.68 18.25
N LEU A 245 -1.35 -4.35 17.06
CA LEU A 245 -2.43 -3.39 16.87
C LEU A 245 -3.75 -4.14 16.64
N PRO A 246 -4.80 -3.91 17.44
CA PRO A 246 -6.08 -4.58 17.30
C PRO A 246 -6.87 -3.98 16.13
N LEU A 247 -6.48 -4.33 14.91
CA LEU A 247 -7.11 -3.86 13.68
C LEU A 247 -8.29 -4.74 13.23
N GLN A 248 -8.54 -5.86 13.92
CA GLN A 248 -9.67 -6.73 13.64
C GLN A 248 -10.89 -6.31 14.47
N ILE A 249 -12.01 -6.06 13.80
CA ILE A 249 -13.27 -5.70 14.43
C ILE A 249 -14.28 -6.80 14.12
N HIS A 250 -14.96 -7.29 15.16
CA HIS A 250 -16.09 -8.19 15.04
C HIS A 250 -17.39 -7.38 14.93
N VAL A 251 -18.12 -7.53 13.82
CA VAL A 251 -19.43 -6.93 13.64
C VAL A 251 -20.50 -8.02 13.70
N PRO A 252 -21.49 -7.93 14.61
CA PRO A 252 -22.58 -8.90 14.68
C PRO A 252 -23.26 -9.05 13.31
N CYS A 253 -23.58 -10.29 12.92
CA CYS A 253 -24.18 -10.68 11.63
C CYS A 253 -23.28 -10.57 10.39
N VAL A 254 -22.23 -9.73 10.39
CA VAL A 254 -21.36 -9.53 9.21
C VAL A 254 -20.07 -10.34 9.32
N GLY A 255 -19.54 -10.52 10.54
CA GLY A 255 -18.33 -11.28 10.82
C GLY A 255 -17.12 -10.40 11.18
N ASP A 256 -15.92 -10.98 11.03
CA ASP A 256 -14.65 -10.35 11.39
C ASP A 256 -14.03 -9.61 10.20
N PHE A 257 -13.68 -8.33 10.38
CA PHE A 257 -13.06 -7.49 9.35
C PHE A 257 -11.81 -6.78 9.84
N HIS A 258 -10.83 -6.64 8.95
CA HIS A 258 -9.67 -5.79 9.18
C HIS A 258 -10.00 -4.34 8.83
N TYR A 259 -9.96 -3.47 9.83
CA TYR A 259 -10.26 -2.06 9.71
C TYR A 259 -9.02 -1.21 9.92
N LEU A 260 -8.66 -0.46 8.88
CA LEU A 260 -7.66 0.60 8.97
C LEU A 260 -8.03 1.73 8.02
N SER A 261 -8.55 2.82 8.55
CA SER A 261 -8.80 4.06 7.81
C SER A 261 -7.60 5.00 7.86
N ARG A 262 -7.58 6.04 7.01
CA ARG A 262 -6.57 7.10 7.11
C ARG A 262 -6.63 7.83 8.45
N GLY A 263 -7.83 8.05 8.99
CA GLY A 263 -8.04 8.69 10.29
C GLY A 263 -7.48 7.87 11.45
N LEU A 264 -7.71 6.56 11.46
CA LEU A 264 -7.15 5.67 12.48
C LEU A 264 -5.62 5.59 12.35
N LYS A 265 -5.09 5.42 11.13
CA LYS A 265 -3.65 5.42 10.89
C LYS A 265 -2.98 6.69 11.42
N TRP A 266 -3.56 7.87 11.14
CA TRP A 266 -3.04 9.14 11.63
C TRP A 266 -3.03 9.20 13.17
N ASN A 267 -4.10 8.74 13.83
CA ASN A 267 -4.16 8.69 15.29
C ASN A 267 -3.11 7.74 15.89
N LEU A 268 -2.89 6.58 15.27
CA LEU A 268 -1.85 5.64 15.69
C LEU A 268 -0.45 6.24 15.52
N GLU A 269 -0.15 6.86 14.39
CA GLU A 269 1.14 7.53 14.15
C GLU A 269 1.35 8.72 15.09
N PHE A 270 0.30 9.50 15.34
CA PHE A 270 0.33 10.61 16.29
C PHE A 270 0.64 10.11 17.70
N LEU A 271 -0.07 9.09 18.18
CA LEU A 271 0.15 8.49 19.50
C LEU A 271 1.56 7.91 19.65
N LEU A 272 1.99 7.11 18.65
CA LEU A 272 3.17 6.27 18.77
C LEU A 272 4.47 6.98 18.39
N PHE A 273 4.43 8.02 17.56
CA PHE A 273 5.65 8.62 16.98
C PHE A 273 5.72 10.15 17.09
N PHE A 274 4.62 10.87 16.86
CA PHE A 274 4.68 12.33 16.65
C PHE A 274 4.18 13.18 17.82
N SER A 275 3.44 12.61 18.77
CA SER A 275 2.95 13.32 19.94
C SER A 275 4.12 13.81 20.82
N PRO A 276 4.01 14.98 21.47
CA PRO A 276 5.02 15.43 22.44
C PRO A 276 5.19 14.46 23.62
N PHE A 277 4.16 13.65 23.89
CA PHE A 277 4.20 12.61 24.92
C PHE A 277 4.48 11.21 24.37
N SER A 278 4.82 11.11 23.08
CA SER A 278 5.17 9.83 22.46
C SER A 278 6.45 9.24 23.07
N PRO A 279 6.71 7.93 22.84
CA PRO A 279 7.96 7.28 23.24
C PRO A 279 9.24 7.93 22.71
N TRP A 280 9.15 8.80 21.71
CA TRP A 280 10.26 9.42 21.02
C TRP A 280 10.57 10.80 21.62
N GLU A 281 11.86 11.10 21.77
CA GLU A 281 12.33 12.41 22.23
C GLU A 281 12.50 13.37 21.05
N ASN A 282 13.20 12.89 20.02
CA ASN A 282 13.39 13.54 18.72
C ASN A 282 12.93 12.59 17.59
N CYS A 283 12.98 13.05 16.34
CA CYS A 283 12.62 12.25 15.16
C CYS A 283 13.46 10.96 14.99
N TRP A 284 14.58 10.81 15.71
CA TRP A 284 15.54 9.71 15.53
C TRP A 284 15.94 8.95 16.81
N GLN A 285 15.53 9.39 18.00
CA GLN A 285 15.95 8.78 19.27
C GLN A 285 14.76 8.42 20.14
N LEU A 286 14.74 7.18 20.61
CA LEU A 286 13.79 6.67 21.58
C LEU A 286 14.19 7.17 22.98
N ARG A 287 13.23 7.65 23.78
CA ARG A 287 13.50 8.10 25.15
C ARG A 287 14.18 6.99 25.94
N GLU A 288 15.27 7.34 26.63
CA GLU A 288 16.11 6.37 27.36
C GLU A 288 15.32 5.54 28.39
N PHE A 289 14.25 6.08 28.98
CA PHE A 289 13.39 5.34 29.89
C PHE A 289 12.75 4.09 29.27
N TYR A 290 12.48 4.08 27.95
CA TYR A 290 11.93 2.92 27.25
C TYR A 290 12.95 1.79 27.06
N LYS A 291 14.25 2.09 27.19
CA LYS A 291 15.33 1.10 27.14
C LYS A 291 15.54 0.41 28.49
N ASP A 292 15.11 1.03 29.59
CA ASP A 292 15.25 0.54 30.97
C ASP A 292 14.19 -0.51 31.32
N HIS A 293 14.62 -1.69 31.81
CA HIS A 293 13.72 -2.78 32.20
C HIS A 293 12.87 -2.46 33.44
N SER A 294 13.40 -1.67 34.37
CA SER A 294 12.75 -1.41 35.67
C SER A 294 11.46 -0.59 35.54
N LYS A 295 11.35 0.25 34.50
CA LYS A 295 10.26 1.20 34.30
C LYS A 295 9.14 0.71 33.37
N ARG A 296 9.21 -0.56 32.93
CA ARG A 296 8.25 -1.18 31.99
C ARG A 296 6.78 -0.92 32.36
N MET A 297 6.40 -1.24 33.60
CA MET A 297 5.00 -1.11 34.07
C MET A 297 4.56 0.35 34.19
N LEU A 298 5.48 1.24 34.58
CA LEU A 298 5.20 2.67 34.68
C LEU A 298 4.90 3.28 33.31
N LEU A 299 5.73 2.94 32.31
CA LEU A 299 5.56 3.40 30.92
C LEU A 299 4.29 2.82 30.30
N ALA A 300 3.98 1.55 30.55
CA ALA A 300 2.74 0.93 30.08
C ALA A 300 1.51 1.67 30.59
N ARG A 301 1.45 2.00 31.89
CA ARG A 301 0.36 2.80 32.49
C ARG A 301 0.31 4.22 31.94
N GLN A 302 1.45 4.82 31.61
CA GLN A 302 1.49 6.15 30.98
C GLN A 302 0.90 6.10 29.56
N LEU A 303 1.32 5.13 28.75
CA LEU A 303 0.79 4.92 27.40
C LEU A 303 -0.71 4.60 27.43
N GLU A 304 -1.16 3.80 28.39
CA GLU A 304 -2.57 3.48 28.62
C GLU A 304 -3.43 4.74 28.84
N LYS A 305 -2.96 5.68 29.68
CA LYS A 305 -3.63 6.96 29.92
C LYS A 305 -3.64 7.85 28.68
N GLN A 306 -2.57 7.86 27.90
CA GLN A 306 -2.48 8.62 26.66
C GLN A 306 -3.45 8.09 25.60
N ILE A 307 -3.54 6.76 25.45
CA ILE A 307 -4.51 6.09 24.57
C ILE A 307 -5.93 6.49 24.97
N LEU A 308 -6.28 6.40 26.26
CA LEU A 308 -7.60 6.76 26.75
C LEU A 308 -7.94 8.23 26.46
N PHE A 309 -7.01 9.13 26.73
CA PHE A 309 -7.20 10.56 26.50
C PHE A 309 -7.40 10.88 25.02
N LEU A 310 -6.60 10.26 24.13
CA LEU A 310 -6.75 10.41 22.69
C LEU A 310 -8.09 9.84 22.19
N ALA A 311 -8.51 8.69 22.71
CA ALA A 311 -9.81 8.10 22.37
C ALA A 311 -10.97 9.02 22.79
N LEU A 312 -10.91 9.62 23.99
CA LEU A 312 -11.92 10.55 24.49
C LEU A 312 -12.00 11.83 23.64
N ILE A 313 -10.85 12.40 23.25
CA ILE A 313 -10.81 13.57 22.34
C ILE A 313 -11.43 13.22 21.00
N ASN A 314 -11.06 12.08 20.39
CA ASN A 314 -11.63 11.65 19.12
C ASN A 314 -13.15 11.43 19.23
N PHE A 315 -13.63 10.85 20.33
CA PHE A 315 -15.04 10.68 20.59
C PHE A 315 -15.79 12.02 20.70
N LEU A 316 -15.22 12.99 21.43
CA LEU A 316 -15.80 14.34 21.57
C LEU A 316 -15.85 15.10 20.24
N LEU A 317 -14.81 14.96 19.41
CA LEU A 317 -14.71 15.62 18.10
C LEU A 317 -15.45 14.85 16.98
N ALA A 318 -15.87 13.61 17.23
CA ALA A 318 -16.51 12.74 16.26
C ALA A 318 -17.68 13.40 15.50
N PRO A 319 -18.68 14.07 16.12
CA PRO A 319 -19.79 14.67 15.38
C PRO A 319 -19.35 15.76 14.40
N LEU A 320 -18.36 16.59 14.78
CA LEU A 320 -17.83 17.65 13.92
C LEU A 320 -17.06 17.06 12.73
N ILE A 321 -16.19 16.08 13.01
CA ILE A 321 -15.40 15.41 11.95
C ILE A 321 -16.35 14.62 11.04
N GLN A 322 -17.39 13.98 11.58
CA GLN A 322 -18.39 13.24 10.81
C GLN A 322 -19.16 14.16 9.85
N ALA A 323 -19.61 15.32 10.33
CA ALA A 323 -20.27 16.32 9.49
C ALA A 323 -19.35 16.76 8.32
N TRP A 324 -18.08 17.05 8.63
CA TRP A 324 -17.08 17.37 7.60
C TRP A 324 -16.89 16.22 6.60
N GLN A 325 -16.76 14.98 7.07
CA GLN A 325 -16.59 13.80 6.19
C GLN A 325 -17.78 13.59 5.27
N ILE A 326 -19.02 13.75 5.76
CA ILE A 326 -20.23 13.63 4.94
C ILE A 326 -20.25 14.71 3.85
N LEU A 327 -19.97 15.97 4.20
CA LEU A 327 -19.94 17.06 3.23
C LEU A 327 -18.83 16.86 2.19
N TYR A 328 -17.61 16.57 2.63
CA TYR A 328 -16.49 16.30 1.75
C TYR A 328 -16.75 15.10 0.84
N PHE A 329 -17.36 14.03 1.37
CA PHE A 329 -17.75 12.86 0.59
C PHE A 329 -18.77 13.23 -0.49
N PHE A 330 -19.84 13.94 -0.11
CA PHE A 330 -20.87 14.38 -1.04
C PHE A 330 -20.28 15.20 -2.18
N PHE A 331 -19.47 16.23 -1.89
CA PHE A 331 -18.93 17.11 -2.92
C PHE A 331 -17.90 16.44 -3.84
N ASN A 332 -17.16 15.43 -3.37
CA ASN A 332 -16.16 14.75 -4.21
C ASN A 332 -16.71 13.54 -4.98
N TYR A 333 -17.73 12.86 -4.45
CA TYR A 333 -18.19 11.58 -5.00
C TYR A 333 -19.61 11.60 -5.57
N ALA A 334 -20.44 12.62 -5.31
CA ALA A 334 -21.80 12.66 -5.85
C ALA A 334 -21.83 12.65 -7.39
N GLU A 335 -20.91 13.38 -8.04
CA GLU A 335 -20.77 13.36 -9.50
C GLU A 335 -20.37 11.97 -10.00
N LEU A 336 -19.39 11.34 -9.34
CA LEU A 336 -18.91 10.01 -9.72
C LEU A 336 -20.01 8.96 -9.62
N ILE A 337 -20.82 9.02 -8.56
CA ILE A 337 -21.97 8.12 -8.34
C ILE A 337 -23.01 8.30 -9.44
N LYS A 338 -23.31 9.55 -9.82
CA LYS A 338 -24.28 9.85 -10.88
C LYS A 338 -23.78 9.42 -12.25
N ARG A 339 -22.51 9.70 -12.58
CA ARG A 339 -21.94 9.49 -13.91
C ARG A 339 -21.55 8.04 -14.17
N SER A 340 -20.96 7.37 -13.17
CA SER A 340 -20.39 6.04 -13.34
C SER A 340 -20.54 5.20 -12.06
N PRO A 341 -21.74 4.71 -11.73
CA PRO A 341 -21.97 3.91 -10.53
C PRO A 341 -21.12 2.62 -10.50
N GLY A 342 -20.79 2.06 -11.68
CA GLY A 342 -19.90 0.91 -11.80
C GLY A 342 -18.48 1.14 -11.27
N SER A 343 -18.01 2.39 -11.19
CA SER A 343 -16.67 2.72 -10.65
C SER A 343 -16.53 2.41 -9.16
N LEU A 344 -17.64 2.38 -8.41
CA LEU A 344 -17.68 2.01 -7.00
C LEU A 344 -17.59 0.49 -6.78
N GLY A 345 -18.01 -0.29 -7.79
CA GLY A 345 -17.88 -1.75 -7.83
C GLY A 345 -16.47 -2.21 -8.21
N LEU A 346 -15.59 -1.29 -8.63
CA LEU A 346 -14.17 -1.60 -8.82
C LEU A 346 -13.50 -1.91 -7.48
N ARG A 347 -12.44 -2.71 -7.54
CA ARG A 347 -11.67 -3.11 -6.36
C ARG A 347 -10.42 -2.27 -6.18
N THR A 348 -10.06 -2.02 -4.93
CA THR A 348 -8.84 -1.31 -4.52
C THR A 348 -8.16 -2.02 -3.36
N TRP A 349 -6.84 -1.86 -3.26
CA TRP A 349 -6.08 -2.34 -2.11
C TRP A 349 -6.45 -1.56 -0.86
N SER A 350 -6.84 -2.26 0.21
CA SER A 350 -7.16 -1.64 1.49
C SER A 350 -5.91 -1.03 2.14
N LEU A 351 -6.08 -0.01 2.99
CA LEU A 351 -4.92 0.58 3.68
C LEU A 351 -4.21 -0.43 4.58
N TYR A 352 -4.97 -1.37 5.17
CA TYR A 352 -4.44 -2.52 5.87
C TYR A 352 -3.52 -3.35 4.97
N ALA A 353 -3.97 -3.73 3.77
CA ALA A 353 -3.15 -4.46 2.80
C ALA A 353 -1.86 -3.72 2.45
N ARG A 354 -1.92 -2.40 2.30
CA ARG A 354 -0.73 -1.58 1.99
C ARG A 354 0.32 -1.61 3.09
N ILE A 355 -0.03 -1.87 4.35
CA ILE A 355 0.94 -2.01 5.45
C ILE A 355 1.38 -3.48 5.58
N THR A 356 0.43 -4.41 5.53
CA THR A 356 0.72 -5.84 5.67
C THR A 356 1.62 -6.35 4.55
N LEU A 357 1.32 -5.99 3.31
CA LEU A 357 2.06 -6.43 2.13
C LEU A 357 3.36 -5.67 1.90
N ARG A 358 3.67 -4.63 2.68
CA ARG A 358 4.87 -3.81 2.52
C ARG A 358 6.12 -4.54 3.04
N HIS A 359 7.21 -4.48 2.30
CA HIS A 359 8.52 -4.92 2.79
C HIS A 359 9.11 -3.91 3.77
N PHE A 360 10.04 -4.35 4.61
CA PHE A 360 10.90 -3.42 5.33
C PHE A 360 11.77 -2.64 4.35
N ASN A 361 11.97 -1.35 4.62
CA ASN A 361 12.72 -0.43 3.75
C ASN A 361 12.18 -0.32 2.31
N GLU A 362 10.88 -0.45 2.10
CA GLU A 362 10.24 -0.21 0.81
C GLU A 362 9.57 1.17 0.78
N LEU A 363 9.94 2.00 -0.20
CA LEU A 363 9.36 3.33 -0.38
C LEU A 363 7.92 3.25 -0.91
N GLU A 364 7.18 4.35 -0.77
CA GLU A 364 5.75 4.40 -1.07
C GLU A 364 5.45 4.20 -2.57
N HIS A 365 6.30 4.73 -3.46
CA HIS A 365 6.14 4.51 -4.91
C HIS A 365 6.44 3.07 -5.29
N GLU A 366 7.51 2.46 -4.75
CA GLU A 366 7.86 1.06 -5.02
C GLU A 366 6.72 0.11 -4.64
N LEU A 367 6.12 0.31 -3.46
CA LEU A 367 4.94 -0.44 -3.03
C LEU A 367 3.77 -0.22 -3.99
N ARG A 368 3.52 1.03 -4.41
CA ARG A 368 2.42 1.37 -5.31
C ARG A 368 2.59 0.69 -6.66
N ASP A 369 3.77 0.71 -7.23
CA ASP A 369 4.06 0.15 -8.56
C ASP A 369 3.89 -1.38 -8.54
N ARG A 370 4.32 -2.02 -7.45
CA ARG A 370 4.11 -3.45 -7.22
C ARG A 370 2.63 -3.82 -7.07
N LEU A 371 1.88 -3.09 -6.24
CA LEU A 371 0.45 -3.31 -6.06
C LEU A 371 -0.37 -2.96 -7.33
N HIS A 372 0.12 -2.03 -8.15
CA HIS A 372 -0.48 -1.69 -9.44
C HIS A 372 -0.33 -2.85 -10.44
N ARG A 373 0.86 -3.43 -10.54
CA ARG A 373 1.09 -4.65 -11.35
C ARG A 373 0.23 -5.83 -10.89
N ALA A 374 0.07 -5.98 -9.58
CA ALA A 374 -0.80 -7.01 -8.99
C ALA A 374 -2.31 -6.77 -9.18
N HIS A 375 -2.75 -5.56 -9.57
CA HIS A 375 -4.17 -5.20 -9.59
C HIS A 375 -4.98 -6.01 -10.61
N LYS A 376 -4.45 -6.15 -11.84
CA LYS A 376 -5.10 -6.93 -12.91
C LYS A 376 -5.23 -8.42 -12.56
N PRO A 377 -4.15 -9.15 -12.17
CA PRO A 377 -4.29 -10.55 -11.78
C PRO A 377 -5.18 -10.73 -10.54
N ALA A 378 -5.14 -9.81 -9.56
CA ALA A 378 -6.00 -9.88 -8.37
C ALA A 378 -7.50 -9.71 -8.71
N THR A 379 -7.80 -8.83 -9.67
CA THR A 379 -9.16 -8.63 -10.16
C THR A 379 -9.68 -9.88 -10.87
N LYS A 380 -8.87 -10.50 -11.74
CA LYS A 380 -9.21 -11.77 -12.40
C LYS A 380 -9.42 -12.91 -11.42
N TYR A 381 -8.53 -13.02 -10.42
CA TYR A 381 -8.66 -14.02 -9.37
C TYR A 381 -10.01 -13.91 -8.65
N LEU A 382 -10.38 -12.72 -8.14
CA LEU A 382 -11.67 -12.56 -7.44
C LEU A 382 -12.89 -12.62 -8.37
N ALA A 383 -12.74 -12.29 -9.66
CA ALA A 383 -13.80 -12.45 -10.64
C ALA A 383 -14.13 -13.93 -10.91
N SER A 384 -13.19 -14.86 -10.68
CA SER A 384 -13.44 -16.29 -10.80
C SER A 384 -14.37 -16.86 -9.72
N PHE A 385 -14.58 -16.13 -8.62
CA PHE A 385 -15.43 -16.54 -7.49
C PHE A 385 -16.85 -15.96 -7.56
N THR A 386 -17.46 -15.96 -8.74
CA THR A 386 -18.85 -15.52 -8.90
C THR A 386 -19.81 -16.52 -8.24
N SER A 387 -20.85 -15.98 -7.59
CA SER A 387 -21.90 -16.78 -6.97
C SER A 387 -23.02 -17.03 -7.98
N PRO A 388 -23.33 -18.28 -8.37
CA PRO A 388 -24.39 -18.58 -9.35
C PRO A 388 -25.77 -18.07 -8.92
N ILE A 389 -26.08 -18.07 -7.62
CA ILE A 389 -27.36 -17.55 -7.13
C ILE A 389 -27.44 -16.03 -7.31
N THR A 390 -26.34 -15.31 -7.09
CA THR A 390 -26.29 -13.85 -7.28
C THR A 390 -26.45 -13.49 -8.75
N THR A 391 -25.86 -14.26 -9.68
CA THR A 391 -26.02 -13.99 -11.12
C THR A 391 -27.46 -14.26 -11.58
N VAL A 392 -28.11 -15.33 -11.11
CA VAL A 392 -29.52 -15.60 -11.40
C VAL A 392 -30.43 -14.48 -10.88
N ILE A 393 -30.24 -14.04 -9.63
CA ILE A 393 -31.03 -12.93 -9.05
C ILE A 393 -30.79 -11.64 -9.85
N ALA A 394 -29.54 -11.31 -10.14
CA ALA A 394 -29.19 -10.10 -10.89
C ALA A 394 -29.80 -10.10 -12.30
N LYS A 395 -29.75 -11.22 -13.03
CA LYS A 395 -30.38 -11.35 -14.36
C LYS A 395 -31.89 -11.11 -14.32
N ASN A 396 -32.59 -11.65 -13.31
CA ASN A 396 -34.03 -11.42 -13.15
C ASN A 396 -34.36 -9.96 -12.83
N ILE A 397 -33.58 -9.32 -11.94
CA ILE A 397 -33.73 -7.89 -11.64
C ILE A 397 -33.48 -7.04 -12.88
N VAL A 398 -32.45 -7.36 -13.67
CA VAL A 398 -32.15 -6.70 -14.95
C VAL A 398 -33.32 -6.83 -15.92
N PHE A 399 -33.90 -8.03 -16.06
CA PHE A 399 -35.05 -8.24 -16.94
C PHE A 399 -36.27 -7.40 -16.52
N LEU A 400 -36.67 -7.45 -15.24
CA LEU A 400 -37.82 -6.70 -14.74
C LEU A 400 -37.64 -5.19 -14.86
N SER A 401 -36.49 -4.67 -14.39
CA SER A 401 -36.19 -3.24 -14.43
C SER A 401 -36.03 -2.70 -15.86
N ALA A 402 -35.37 -3.44 -16.75
CA ALA A 402 -35.20 -3.03 -18.15
C ALA A 402 -36.53 -3.06 -18.92
N SER A 403 -37.42 -4.00 -18.63
CA SER A 403 -38.73 -4.08 -19.29
C SER A 403 -39.61 -2.88 -18.95
N VAL A 404 -39.74 -2.55 -17.66
CA VAL A 404 -40.52 -1.38 -17.22
C VAL A 404 -39.88 -0.08 -17.70
N LEU A 405 -38.55 0.04 -17.57
CA LEU A 405 -37.82 1.22 -18.04
C LEU A 405 -37.95 1.40 -19.56
N GLY A 406 -37.86 0.31 -20.33
CA GLY A 406 -38.00 0.34 -21.79
C GLY A 406 -39.36 0.86 -22.23
N VAL A 407 -40.44 0.40 -21.60
CA VAL A 407 -41.80 0.89 -21.87
C VAL A 407 -41.92 2.38 -21.55
N LEU A 408 -41.45 2.82 -20.38
CA LEU A 408 -41.50 4.24 -19.99
C LEU A 408 -40.69 5.13 -20.95
N VAL A 409 -39.52 4.66 -21.39
CA VAL A 409 -38.68 5.38 -22.36
C VAL A 409 -39.37 5.48 -23.72
N VAL A 410 -39.97 4.38 -24.23
CA VAL A 410 -40.71 4.41 -25.50
C VAL A 410 -41.91 5.36 -25.43
N LEU A 411 -42.68 5.33 -24.34
CA LEU A 411 -43.79 6.26 -24.11
C LEU A 411 -43.29 7.72 -24.04
N SER A 412 -42.16 7.97 -23.38
CA SER A 412 -41.55 9.31 -23.31
C SER A 412 -41.02 9.81 -24.65
N VAL A 413 -40.63 8.90 -25.55
CA VAL A 413 -40.21 9.25 -26.92
C VAL A 413 -41.41 9.46 -27.83
N TYR A 414 -42.49 8.71 -27.62
CA TYR A 414 -43.75 8.89 -28.34
C TYR A 414 -44.43 10.22 -27.99
N ASP A 415 -44.45 10.55 -26.70
CA ASP A 415 -45.03 11.78 -26.17
C ASP A 415 -44.19 12.30 -24.99
N GLU A 416 -43.70 13.54 -25.11
CA GLU A 416 -42.89 14.20 -24.08
C GLU A 416 -43.71 14.48 -22.81
N ASP A 417 -45.03 14.63 -22.93
CA ASP A 417 -45.92 14.93 -21.80
C ASP A 417 -45.89 13.83 -20.72
N VAL A 418 -45.50 12.61 -21.09
CA VAL A 418 -45.28 11.49 -20.16
C VAL A 418 -44.22 11.81 -19.10
N LEU A 419 -43.20 12.64 -19.43
CA LEU A 419 -42.17 13.05 -18.47
C LEU A 419 -42.67 14.04 -17.42
N THR A 420 -43.79 14.72 -17.70
CA THR A 420 -44.40 15.70 -16.78
C THR A 420 -45.31 15.04 -15.74
N VAL A 421 -45.69 13.78 -15.96
CA VAL A 421 -46.51 12.99 -15.03
C VAL A 421 -45.77 12.75 -13.72
N GLU A 422 -46.53 12.80 -12.62
CA GLU A 422 -45.99 12.64 -11.28
C GLU A 422 -45.18 11.34 -11.17
N HIS A 423 -43.99 11.46 -10.57
CA HIS A 423 -43.03 10.38 -10.34
C HIS A 423 -42.45 9.67 -11.57
N VAL A 424 -42.88 9.90 -12.82
CA VAL A 424 -42.33 9.17 -13.98
C VAL A 424 -40.83 9.36 -14.11
N LEU A 425 -40.34 10.60 -14.02
CA LEU A 425 -38.90 10.90 -14.04
C LEU A 425 -38.15 10.24 -12.87
N THR A 426 -38.76 10.21 -11.67
CA THR A 426 -38.16 9.56 -10.50
C THR A 426 -38.13 8.03 -10.64
N ILE A 427 -39.14 7.44 -11.26
CA ILE A 427 -39.20 5.99 -11.54
C ILE A 427 -38.16 5.63 -12.61
N ILE A 428 -38.06 6.39 -13.70
CA ILE A 428 -37.04 6.20 -14.75
C ILE A 428 -35.63 6.26 -14.14
N THR A 429 -35.36 7.25 -13.29
CA THR A 429 -34.03 7.40 -12.64
C THR A 429 -33.74 6.28 -11.65
N VAL A 430 -34.70 5.89 -10.79
CA VAL A 430 -34.53 4.78 -9.84
C VAL A 430 -34.37 3.45 -10.56
N LEU A 431 -35.21 3.14 -11.56
CA LEU A 431 -35.08 1.94 -12.37
C LEU A 431 -33.76 1.91 -13.14
N GLY A 432 -33.30 3.05 -13.66
CA GLY A 432 -31.98 3.18 -14.29
C GLY A 432 -30.83 2.86 -13.32
N CYS A 433 -30.90 3.36 -12.09
CA CYS A 433 -29.93 3.04 -11.04
C CYS A 433 -29.96 1.55 -10.64
N VAL A 434 -31.15 0.97 -10.46
CA VAL A 434 -31.32 -0.46 -10.15
C VAL A 434 -30.78 -1.33 -11.27
N LEU A 435 -31.08 -0.99 -12.52
CA LEU A 435 -30.59 -1.70 -13.70
C LEU A 435 -29.06 -1.63 -13.81
N ALA A 436 -28.47 -0.45 -13.59
CA ALA A 436 -27.02 -0.27 -13.60
C ALA A 436 -26.34 -1.08 -12.48
N GLY A 437 -26.91 -1.07 -11.27
CA GLY A 437 -26.41 -1.85 -10.14
C GLY A 437 -26.52 -3.35 -10.37
N ALA A 438 -27.66 -3.84 -10.84
CA ALA A 438 -27.87 -5.25 -11.14
C ALA A 438 -26.95 -5.74 -12.27
N ARG A 439 -26.71 -4.92 -13.31
CA ARG A 439 -25.71 -5.23 -14.35
C ARG A 439 -24.28 -5.30 -13.80
N ALA A 440 -23.93 -4.48 -12.81
CA ALA A 440 -22.61 -4.53 -12.18
C ALA A 440 -22.37 -5.82 -11.37
N LEU A 441 -23.44 -6.51 -10.94
CA LEU A 441 -23.36 -7.81 -10.27
C LEU A 441 -23.16 -8.99 -11.24
N ILE A 442 -23.45 -8.80 -12.54
CA ILE A 442 -23.21 -9.79 -13.59
C ILE A 442 -21.77 -9.63 -14.07
N GLY A 443 -20.93 -10.65 -13.85
CA GLY A 443 -19.50 -10.57 -14.19
C GLY A 443 -19.25 -10.34 -15.69
N GLU A 444 -18.22 -9.55 -16.02
CA GLU A 444 -17.84 -9.23 -17.41
C GLU A 444 -17.54 -10.48 -18.26
N GLU A 445 -16.95 -11.52 -17.67
CA GLU A 445 -16.58 -12.75 -18.38
C GLU A 445 -17.81 -13.58 -18.81
N GLU A 446 -18.90 -13.55 -18.04
CA GLU A 446 -20.17 -14.16 -18.43
C GLU A 446 -20.84 -13.37 -19.55
N ARG A 447 -20.63 -12.04 -19.60
CA ARG A 447 -21.15 -11.13 -20.63
C ARG A 447 -20.49 -11.34 -22.00
N LEU A 448 -19.25 -11.82 -22.01
CA LEU A 448 -18.44 -12.07 -23.21
C LEU A 448 -18.57 -13.50 -23.76
N GLY A 449 -19.43 -14.34 -23.17
CA GLY A 449 -19.76 -15.67 -23.71
C GLY A 449 -18.58 -16.65 -23.78
N GLY A 450 -17.49 -16.37 -23.07
CA GLY A 450 -16.22 -17.06 -23.26
C GLY A 450 -15.58 -17.51 -21.94
N GLY A 451 -15.68 -18.82 -21.66
CA GLY A 451 -14.58 -19.58 -21.08
C GLY A 451 -14.54 -19.78 -19.57
N CYS A 452 -14.95 -20.98 -19.13
CA CYS A 452 -14.40 -21.72 -17.99
C CYS A 452 -14.07 -20.90 -16.72
N ALA A 453 -15.05 -20.22 -16.15
CA ALA A 453 -14.98 -19.69 -14.78
C ALA A 453 -15.20 -20.86 -13.81
N GLY A 454 -14.12 -21.35 -13.22
CA GLY A 454 -14.17 -22.43 -12.24
C GLY A 454 -13.13 -22.20 -11.14
N PRO A 455 -13.41 -22.61 -9.88
CA PRO A 455 -12.47 -22.44 -8.77
C PRO A 455 -11.11 -23.07 -9.05
N GLY A 456 -11.05 -24.11 -9.89
CA GLY A 456 -9.81 -24.80 -10.27
C GLY A 456 -8.77 -23.90 -10.97
N ARG A 457 -9.18 -22.85 -11.72
CA ARG A 457 -8.23 -21.85 -12.26
C ARG A 457 -7.84 -20.78 -11.25
N GLY A 458 -8.47 -20.75 -10.08
CA GLY A 458 -8.16 -19.82 -9.00
C GLY A 458 -6.70 -19.94 -8.56
N GLU A 459 -6.16 -21.15 -8.48
CA GLU A 459 -4.76 -21.37 -8.07
C GLU A 459 -3.76 -20.78 -9.08
N GLU A 460 -3.97 -21.03 -10.37
CA GLU A 460 -3.14 -20.47 -11.45
C GLU A 460 -3.13 -18.93 -11.43
N LEU A 461 -4.31 -18.31 -11.31
CA LEU A 461 -4.44 -16.86 -11.24
C LEU A 461 -3.82 -16.30 -9.96
N PHE A 462 -3.93 -17.02 -8.85
CA PHE A 462 -3.38 -16.59 -7.58
C PHE A 462 -1.84 -16.66 -7.56
N ILE A 463 -1.22 -17.58 -8.28
CA ILE A 463 0.25 -17.61 -8.45
C ILE A 463 0.74 -16.31 -9.13
N GLN A 464 0.00 -15.77 -10.10
CA GLN A 464 0.34 -14.47 -10.72
C GLN A 464 0.20 -13.32 -9.73
N VAL A 465 -0.82 -13.34 -8.87
CA VAL A 465 -0.98 -12.37 -7.78
C VAL A 465 0.21 -12.47 -6.83
N LEU A 466 0.60 -13.68 -6.43
CA LEU A 466 1.73 -13.92 -5.54
C LEU A 466 3.05 -13.45 -6.13
N GLY A 467 3.26 -13.67 -7.43
CA GLY A 467 4.44 -13.20 -8.14
C GLY A 467 4.68 -11.70 -7.99
N HIS A 468 3.64 -10.89 -7.84
CA HIS A 468 3.76 -9.45 -7.62
C HIS A 468 3.58 -9.02 -6.15
N VAL A 469 2.70 -9.67 -5.39
CA VAL A 469 2.40 -9.27 -4.00
C VAL A 469 3.46 -9.80 -3.00
N HIS A 470 4.14 -10.88 -3.35
CA HIS A 470 5.22 -11.56 -2.61
C HIS A 470 4.85 -12.16 -1.25
N TYR A 471 3.79 -11.69 -0.60
CA TYR A 471 3.34 -12.19 0.69
C TYR A 471 2.08 -13.04 0.53
N LEU A 472 2.15 -14.27 1.02
CA LEU A 472 1.05 -15.22 1.07
C LEU A 472 1.04 -15.92 2.43
N PRO A 473 -0.08 -15.86 3.16
CA PRO A 473 -0.30 -16.74 4.31
C PRO A 473 -0.08 -18.21 3.95
N ALA A 474 0.72 -18.92 4.76
CA ALA A 474 1.01 -20.35 4.52
C ALA A 474 -0.27 -21.20 4.40
N ALA A 475 -1.30 -20.84 5.16
CA ALA A 475 -2.61 -21.49 5.17
C ALA A 475 -3.35 -21.44 3.80
N TRP A 476 -3.03 -20.51 2.91
CA TRP A 476 -3.75 -20.35 1.63
C TRP A 476 -3.16 -21.21 0.51
N ARG A 477 -1.97 -21.78 0.72
CA ARG A 477 -1.27 -22.60 -0.28
C ARG A 477 -2.06 -23.89 -0.54
N GLY A 478 -2.25 -24.25 -1.81
CA GLY A 478 -3.06 -25.42 -2.23
C GLY A 478 -4.56 -25.32 -1.90
N ARG A 479 -5.01 -24.16 -1.38
CA ARG A 479 -6.41 -23.86 -1.07
C ARG A 479 -6.87 -22.58 -1.75
N ALA A 480 -6.13 -22.06 -2.71
CA ALA A 480 -6.47 -20.81 -3.39
C ALA A 480 -7.72 -20.94 -4.28
N HIS A 481 -8.21 -22.15 -4.55
CA HIS A 481 -9.51 -22.39 -5.17
C HIS A 481 -10.69 -22.29 -4.19
N THR A 482 -10.46 -22.10 -2.89
CA THR A 482 -11.53 -22.10 -1.87
C THR A 482 -12.14 -20.72 -1.67
N LYS A 483 -13.44 -20.68 -1.35
CA LYS A 483 -14.15 -19.43 -1.05
C LYS A 483 -13.61 -18.74 0.20
N ASP A 484 -13.10 -19.50 1.18
CA ASP A 484 -12.54 -18.96 2.42
C ASP A 484 -11.30 -18.10 2.14
N VAL A 485 -10.38 -18.62 1.30
CA VAL A 485 -9.19 -17.86 0.86
C VAL A 485 -9.60 -16.64 0.05
N ALA A 486 -10.58 -16.77 -0.85
CA ALA A 486 -11.11 -15.62 -1.60
C ALA A 486 -11.73 -14.56 -0.67
N ALA A 487 -12.45 -14.95 0.39
CA ALA A 487 -13.04 -14.04 1.36
C ALA A 487 -11.97 -13.29 2.18
N HIS A 488 -10.92 -13.97 2.63
CA HIS A 488 -9.81 -13.31 3.31
C HIS A 488 -9.01 -12.39 2.37
N PHE A 489 -8.73 -12.83 1.13
CA PHE A 489 -8.06 -12.00 0.14
C PHE A 489 -8.90 -10.76 -0.23
N GLN A 490 -10.23 -10.88 -0.24
CA GLN A 490 -11.14 -9.74 -0.43
C GLN A 490 -11.01 -8.67 0.67
N GLN A 491 -10.59 -9.01 1.90
CA GLN A 491 -10.30 -8.00 2.92
C GLN A 491 -9.03 -7.17 2.60
N LEU A 492 -8.08 -7.77 1.89
CA LEU A 492 -6.90 -7.07 1.37
C LEU A 492 -7.24 -6.27 0.10
N PHE A 493 -8.05 -6.86 -0.79
CA PHE A 493 -8.46 -6.31 -2.08
C PHE A 493 -9.98 -6.09 -2.15
N GLN A 494 -10.41 -5.08 -1.40
CA GLN A 494 -11.82 -4.77 -1.15
C GLN A 494 -12.46 -3.93 -2.26
N PHE A 495 -13.78 -3.85 -2.27
CA PHE A 495 -14.49 -2.91 -3.14
C PHE A 495 -14.20 -1.45 -2.75
N ARG A 496 -14.15 -0.57 -3.76
CA ARG A 496 -13.98 0.87 -3.56
C ARG A 496 -15.10 1.46 -2.71
N ALA A 497 -16.34 0.98 -2.87
CA ALA A 497 -17.46 1.35 -2.02
C ALA A 497 -17.19 1.04 -0.52
N VAL A 498 -16.65 -0.14 -0.21
CA VAL A 498 -16.31 -0.54 1.16
C VAL A 498 -15.17 0.32 1.71
N TYR A 499 -14.14 0.59 0.89
CA TYR A 499 -13.05 1.52 1.26
C TYR A 499 -13.61 2.90 1.64
N ILE A 500 -14.50 3.45 0.83
CA ILE A 500 -15.15 4.75 1.07
C ILE A 500 -16.01 4.72 2.34
N LEU A 501 -16.79 3.67 2.55
CA LEU A 501 -17.62 3.51 3.75
C LEU A 501 -16.76 3.51 5.02
N PHE A 502 -15.61 2.84 5.01
CA PHE A 502 -14.68 2.82 6.15
C PHE A 502 -14.04 4.19 6.44
N GLU A 503 -13.79 5.00 5.40
CA GLU A 503 -13.35 6.38 5.59
C GLU A 503 -14.48 7.26 6.15
N LEU A 504 -15.72 7.08 5.65
CA LEU A 504 -16.90 7.82 6.12
C LEU A 504 -17.26 7.50 7.56
N LEU A 505 -17.17 6.23 7.98
CA LEU A 505 -17.42 5.78 9.36
C LEU A 505 -16.20 5.98 10.28
N SER A 506 -15.08 6.50 9.76
CA SER A 506 -13.85 6.62 10.53
C SER A 506 -13.96 7.46 11.81
N PRO A 507 -14.67 8.59 11.84
CA PRO A 507 -14.81 9.38 13.07
C PRO A 507 -15.53 8.61 14.19
N LEU A 508 -16.42 7.69 13.84
CA LEU A 508 -17.19 6.88 14.78
C LEU A 508 -16.42 5.64 15.27
N LEU A 509 -15.71 4.96 14.36
CA LEU A 509 -15.01 3.71 14.67
C LEU A 509 -13.65 3.92 15.32
N CYS A 510 -12.94 5.00 14.98
CA CYS A 510 -11.61 5.31 15.53
C CYS A 510 -11.53 5.28 17.07
N PRO A 511 -12.41 5.99 17.83
CA PRO A 511 -12.34 5.96 19.29
C PRO A 511 -12.54 4.56 19.88
N LEU A 512 -13.35 3.70 19.26
CA LEU A 512 -13.58 2.31 19.72
C LEU A 512 -12.34 1.44 19.54
N VAL A 513 -11.65 1.58 18.40
CA VAL A 513 -10.40 0.84 18.13
C VAL A 513 -9.28 1.33 19.04
N LEU A 514 -9.15 2.65 19.24
CA LEU A 514 -8.18 3.20 20.18
C LEU A 514 -8.46 2.74 21.62
N PHE A 515 -9.72 2.66 22.03
CA PHE A 515 -10.06 2.11 23.35
C PHE A 515 -9.63 0.65 23.49
N SER A 516 -9.77 -0.16 22.44
CA SER A 516 -9.33 -1.56 22.41
C SER A 516 -7.81 -1.69 22.48
N LEU A 517 -7.06 -0.77 21.85
CA LEU A 517 -5.59 -0.70 21.88
C LEU A 517 -5.03 -0.53 23.30
N ARG A 518 -5.81 0.03 24.22
CA ARG A 518 -5.42 0.23 25.63
C ARG A 518 -4.90 -1.05 26.28
N SER A 519 -5.54 -2.18 26.01
CA SER A 519 -5.17 -3.49 26.56
C SER A 519 -3.77 -3.97 26.13
N ARG A 520 -3.29 -3.51 24.98
CA ARG A 520 -1.99 -3.88 24.37
C ARG A 520 -0.86 -2.92 24.72
N ALA A 521 -1.07 -1.95 25.62
CA ALA A 521 -0.07 -0.94 25.95
C ALA A 521 1.25 -1.55 26.48
N LEU A 522 1.18 -2.62 27.28
CA LEU A 522 2.37 -3.32 27.79
C LEU A 522 3.18 -3.95 26.65
N ASP A 523 2.50 -4.68 25.76
CA ASP A 523 3.10 -5.35 24.61
C ASP A 523 3.81 -4.34 23.68
N ILE A 524 3.23 -3.14 23.49
CA ILE A 524 3.84 -2.05 22.71
C ILE A 524 5.12 -1.52 23.36
N VAL A 525 5.14 -1.33 24.68
CA VAL A 525 6.33 -0.88 25.41
C VAL A 525 7.45 -1.93 25.30
N ASP A 526 7.12 -3.20 25.44
CA ASP A 526 8.09 -4.30 25.29
C ASP A 526 8.60 -4.43 23.86
N PHE A 527 7.73 -4.18 22.88
CA PHE A 527 8.12 -4.15 21.49
C PHE A 527 9.17 -3.07 21.22
N TYR A 528 8.95 -1.84 21.69
CA TYR A 528 9.95 -0.77 21.54
C TYR A 528 11.28 -1.15 22.19
N ARG A 529 11.25 -1.71 23.39
CA ARG A 529 12.49 -2.10 24.07
C ARG A 529 13.24 -3.20 23.34
N ASN A 530 12.55 -4.27 22.93
CA ASN A 530 13.19 -5.47 22.40
C ASN A 530 13.59 -5.33 20.91
N PHE A 531 12.85 -4.51 20.15
CA PHE A 531 12.98 -4.39 18.70
C PHE A 531 13.49 -3.03 18.22
N THR A 532 14.11 -2.24 19.09
CA THR A 532 14.85 -1.01 18.71
C THR A 532 16.35 -1.27 18.78
N VAL A 533 17.09 -0.83 17.76
CA VAL A 533 18.55 -0.91 17.72
C VAL A 533 19.12 0.45 17.35
N SER A 534 20.10 0.92 18.12
CA SER A 534 20.81 2.17 17.86
C SER A 534 21.90 1.94 16.80
N VAL A 535 21.77 2.60 15.64
CA VAL A 535 22.75 2.55 14.56
C VAL A 535 23.57 3.84 14.54
N LEU A 536 24.90 3.69 14.50
CA LEU A 536 25.84 4.81 14.49
C LEU A 536 25.54 5.78 13.33
N GLY A 537 25.43 7.07 13.67
CA GLY A 537 25.14 8.16 12.73
C GLY A 537 23.68 8.28 12.28
N ILE A 538 22.79 7.32 12.58
CA ILE A 538 21.37 7.34 12.21
C ILE A 538 20.46 7.50 13.43
N GLY A 539 20.77 6.84 14.54
CA GLY A 539 19.92 6.78 15.73
C GLY A 539 19.16 5.46 15.86
N ASP A 540 18.01 5.50 16.54
CA ASP A 540 17.23 4.32 16.92
C ASP A 540 16.31 3.84 15.80
N VAL A 541 16.62 2.69 15.19
CA VAL A 541 15.86 2.10 14.08
C VAL A 541 15.19 0.80 14.50
N CYS A 542 14.13 0.43 13.77
CA CYS A 542 13.47 -0.86 13.97
C CYS A 542 14.44 -1.99 13.61
N SER A 543 14.63 -2.94 14.52
CA SER A 543 15.53 -4.08 14.38
C SER A 543 15.24 -4.94 13.14
N PHE A 544 13.97 -5.18 12.82
CA PHE A 544 13.56 -5.89 11.59
C PHE A 544 14.00 -5.18 10.31
N ALA A 545 14.08 -3.83 10.34
CA ALA A 545 14.51 -3.04 9.19
C ALA A 545 16.04 -3.07 8.96
N GLN A 546 16.82 -3.67 9.86
CA GLN A 546 18.23 -3.99 9.56
C GLN A 546 18.36 -5.22 8.64
N LEU A 547 17.25 -5.93 8.40
CA LEU A 547 17.21 -7.12 7.54
C LEU A 547 18.11 -8.25 8.06
N ASP A 548 18.36 -8.31 9.36
CA ASP A 548 19.25 -9.31 9.97
C ASP A 548 18.54 -10.66 10.10
N ILE A 549 18.89 -11.58 9.20
CA ILE A 549 18.39 -12.95 9.17
C ILE A 549 18.79 -13.73 10.44
N ARG A 550 19.93 -13.44 11.05
CA ARG A 550 20.37 -14.20 12.23
C ARG A 550 19.49 -13.94 13.43
N ARG A 551 19.04 -12.69 13.62
CA ARG A 551 18.23 -12.28 14.77
C ARG A 551 16.72 -12.37 14.51
N HIS A 552 16.29 -12.09 13.29
CA HIS A 552 14.87 -11.97 12.92
C HIS A 552 14.45 -12.87 11.77
N GLY A 553 15.33 -13.75 11.29
CA GLY A 553 14.96 -14.71 10.25
C GLY A 553 14.03 -15.79 10.77
N HIS A 554 13.15 -16.26 9.90
CA HIS A 554 12.25 -17.37 10.15
C HIS A 554 12.94 -18.67 9.72
N PRO A 555 13.00 -19.71 10.58
CA PRO A 555 13.72 -20.94 10.27
C PRO A 555 13.22 -21.60 8.97
N ASP A 556 11.91 -21.63 8.75
CA ASP A 556 11.31 -22.27 7.57
C ASP A 556 11.62 -21.58 6.23
N TRP A 557 12.18 -20.37 6.24
CA TRP A 557 12.48 -19.61 5.02
C TRP A 557 13.98 -19.63 4.67
N GLN A 558 14.78 -20.32 5.49
CA GLN A 558 16.21 -20.45 5.30
C GLN A 558 16.51 -21.78 4.58
N THR A 559 17.55 -21.77 3.74
CA THR A 559 17.99 -23.00 3.06
C THR A 559 18.61 -23.96 4.08
N PRO A 560 18.36 -25.28 3.97
CA PRO A 560 18.95 -26.24 4.89
C PRO A 560 20.47 -26.19 4.72
N LYS A 561 21.19 -25.95 5.82
CA LYS A 561 22.64 -26.14 5.82
C LYS A 561 22.92 -27.61 5.51
N LYS A 562 23.74 -27.87 4.49
CA LYS A 562 24.35 -29.20 4.31
C LYS A 562 25.16 -29.50 5.57
N TYR A 563 24.91 -30.65 6.19
CA TYR A 563 25.51 -31.21 7.41
C TYR A 563 24.95 -30.69 8.74
N GLY A 564 24.16 -31.56 9.41
CA GLY A 564 24.34 -32.04 10.80
C GLY A 564 24.53 -31.09 11.98
N GLU A 565 24.66 -29.78 11.77
CA GLU A 565 24.64 -28.81 12.83
C GLU A 565 23.18 -28.54 13.19
N ASN A 566 22.73 -29.12 14.31
CA ASN A 566 21.56 -28.61 15.01
C ASN A 566 21.67 -27.08 15.05
N PRO A 567 20.65 -26.33 14.62
CA PRO A 567 20.72 -24.90 14.73
C PRO A 567 20.98 -24.59 16.19
N LYS A 568 22.08 -23.89 16.48
CA LYS A 568 22.09 -23.01 17.65
C LYS A 568 21.01 -21.95 17.37
N SER A 569 19.74 -22.34 17.44
CA SER A 569 18.61 -21.49 17.15
C SER A 569 18.46 -20.57 18.36
N GLY A 570 19.21 -19.48 18.33
CA GLY A 570 19.16 -18.44 19.35
C GLY A 570 17.92 -17.55 19.27
N ASN A 571 16.97 -17.85 18.37
CA ASN A 571 15.78 -17.02 18.19
C ASN A 571 14.58 -17.67 18.86
N THR A 572 14.13 -17.07 19.95
CA THR A 572 12.80 -17.34 20.50
C THR A 572 11.73 -16.99 19.46
N GLN A 573 10.60 -17.72 19.44
CA GLN A 573 9.46 -17.46 18.55
C GLN A 573 8.98 -15.99 18.60
N TYR A 574 9.19 -15.31 19.74
CA TYR A 574 8.92 -13.89 19.89
C TYR A 574 9.80 -13.01 18.98
N ASN A 575 11.07 -13.36 18.78
CA ASN A 575 12.05 -12.53 18.08
C ASN A 575 12.02 -12.67 16.55
N GLN A 576 11.52 -13.78 16.00
CA GLN A 576 11.52 -14.02 14.55
C GLN A 576 10.52 -13.12 13.79
N GLY A 577 10.81 -12.78 12.53
CA GLY A 577 9.88 -12.11 11.63
C GLY A 577 8.84 -13.09 11.08
N GLU A 578 7.55 -12.76 11.18
CA GLU A 578 6.48 -13.63 10.68
C GLU A 578 6.37 -13.60 9.15
N GLY A 579 6.06 -14.74 8.54
CA GLY A 579 5.75 -14.85 7.11
C GLY A 579 6.93 -14.62 6.16
N GLY A 580 8.17 -14.87 6.60
CA GLY A 580 9.38 -14.71 5.78
C GLY A 580 9.69 -13.24 5.45
N LYS A 581 9.16 -12.30 6.23
CA LYS A 581 9.23 -10.86 5.91
C LYS A 581 10.64 -10.32 5.91
N THR A 582 11.50 -10.80 6.79
CA THR A 582 12.91 -10.39 6.86
C THR A 582 13.66 -10.83 5.60
N GLU A 583 13.49 -12.09 5.20
CA GLU A 583 14.12 -12.72 4.03
C GLU A 583 13.65 -12.08 2.73
N LEU A 584 12.33 -11.99 2.53
CA LEU A 584 11.75 -11.39 1.32
C LEU A 584 12.09 -9.91 1.21
N SER A 585 12.12 -9.16 2.33
CA SER A 585 12.54 -7.76 2.32
C SER A 585 14.01 -7.60 1.97
N LEU A 586 14.89 -8.50 2.44
CA LEU A 586 16.30 -8.50 2.07
C LEU A 586 16.50 -8.77 0.58
N VAL A 587 15.81 -9.77 0.03
CA VAL A 587 15.85 -10.08 -1.40
C VAL A 587 15.35 -8.88 -2.19
N ALA A 588 14.16 -8.33 -1.84
CA ALA A 588 13.58 -7.17 -2.49
C ALA A 588 14.54 -5.97 -2.51
N PHE A 589 15.13 -5.65 -1.36
CA PHE A 589 16.05 -4.53 -1.23
C PHE A 589 17.30 -4.73 -2.11
N SER A 590 17.86 -5.95 -2.14
CA SER A 590 19.06 -6.26 -2.94
C SER A 590 18.84 -6.24 -4.45
N TYR A 591 17.63 -6.56 -4.94
CA TYR A 591 17.30 -6.50 -6.36
C TYR A 591 17.07 -5.05 -6.84
N ARG A 592 16.51 -4.19 -5.98
CA ARG A 592 16.29 -2.77 -6.30
C ARG A 592 17.57 -1.95 -6.24
N HIS A 593 18.50 -2.38 -5.39
CA HIS A 593 19.73 -1.67 -5.08
C HIS A 593 20.95 -2.54 -5.40
N PRO A 594 21.30 -2.71 -6.69
CA PRO A 594 22.43 -3.56 -7.07
C PRO A 594 23.79 -3.02 -6.59
N GLY A 595 23.90 -1.71 -6.37
CA GLY A 595 25.08 -1.06 -5.80
C GLY A 595 25.26 -1.28 -4.30
N TRP A 596 24.19 -1.67 -3.59
CA TRP A 596 24.23 -1.91 -2.16
C TRP A 596 24.82 -3.28 -1.83
N GLN A 597 25.78 -3.31 -0.89
CA GLN A 597 26.34 -4.54 -0.36
C GLN A 597 25.94 -4.73 1.11
N PRO A 598 25.41 -5.91 1.49
CA PRO A 598 25.05 -6.19 2.88
C PRO A 598 26.29 -6.22 3.78
N ALA A 599 26.23 -5.51 4.92
CA ALA A 599 27.31 -5.48 5.90
C ALA A 599 27.50 -6.85 6.58
N GLU A 600 26.39 -7.49 6.97
CA GLU A 600 26.42 -8.76 7.68
C GLU A 600 26.79 -9.93 6.74
N PRO A 601 27.72 -10.82 7.14
CA PRO A 601 28.13 -11.96 6.33
C PRO A 601 27.00 -12.97 6.12
N SER A 602 26.08 -13.11 7.09
CA SER A 602 24.90 -13.99 7.00
C SER A 602 23.96 -13.58 5.86
N GLN A 603 23.71 -12.28 5.70
CA GLN A 603 22.90 -11.72 4.62
C GLN A 603 23.52 -12.05 3.25
N ARG A 604 24.84 -11.85 3.12
CA ARG A 604 25.59 -12.18 1.90
C ARG A 604 25.56 -13.67 1.58
N GLN A 605 25.74 -14.52 2.59
CA GLN A 605 25.68 -15.98 2.42
C GLN A 605 24.29 -16.42 1.96
N PHE A 606 23.22 -15.92 2.59
CA PHE A 606 21.86 -16.23 2.20
C PHE A 606 21.58 -15.84 0.75
N LEU A 607 21.86 -14.57 0.36
CA LEU A 607 21.63 -14.09 -1.00
C LEU A 607 22.43 -14.89 -2.05
N ARG A 608 23.68 -15.28 -1.74
CA ARG A 608 24.48 -16.13 -2.64
C ARG A 608 23.88 -17.53 -2.77
N SER A 609 23.49 -18.16 -1.66
CA SER A 609 22.87 -19.49 -1.67
C SER A 609 21.55 -19.49 -2.45
N LEU A 610 20.75 -18.43 -2.30
CA LEU A 610 19.51 -18.24 -3.03
C LEU A 610 19.76 -18.12 -4.53
N ARG A 611 20.66 -17.20 -4.95
CA ARG A 611 20.99 -17.03 -6.38
C ARG A 611 21.51 -18.34 -7.00
N GLN A 612 22.35 -19.08 -6.27
CA GLN A 612 22.81 -20.39 -6.71
C GLN A 612 21.62 -21.37 -6.86
N SER A 613 20.75 -21.49 -5.85
CA SER A 613 19.58 -22.39 -5.91
C SER A 613 18.62 -22.07 -7.06
N VAL A 614 18.35 -20.78 -7.30
CA VAL A 614 17.49 -20.31 -8.39
C VAL A 614 18.09 -20.69 -9.75
N ASN A 615 19.39 -20.44 -9.95
CA ASN A 615 20.07 -20.78 -11.19
C ASN A 615 20.08 -22.29 -11.48
N HIS A 616 20.07 -23.14 -10.45
CA HIS A 616 19.96 -24.60 -10.61
C HIS A 616 18.51 -25.06 -10.87
N ALA A 617 17.51 -24.30 -10.44
CA ALA A 617 16.10 -24.65 -10.58
C ALA A 617 15.50 -24.30 -11.95
N ILE A 618 15.96 -23.21 -12.57
CA ILE A 618 15.45 -22.72 -13.86
C ILE A 618 15.65 -23.70 -15.04
N PRO A 619 16.81 -24.40 -15.21
CA PRO A 619 17.03 -25.26 -16.38
C PRO A 619 16.41 -26.67 -16.31
N ASN A 620 15.78 -27.08 -15.20
CA ASN A 620 15.30 -28.45 -15.02
C ASN A 620 13.82 -28.62 -15.41
N ASN A 621 13.51 -29.67 -16.21
CA ASN A 621 12.17 -30.11 -16.67
C ASN A 621 11.12 -30.40 -15.55
N ALA A 622 11.44 -30.12 -14.28
CA ALA A 622 10.53 -30.24 -13.15
C ALA A 622 9.59 -29.02 -12.96
N LEU A 623 9.70 -27.98 -13.81
CA LEU A 623 8.92 -26.74 -13.72
C LEU A 623 7.39 -26.95 -13.72
N ASN A 624 6.86 -27.99 -14.36
CA ASN A 624 5.41 -28.15 -14.50
C ASN A 624 4.68 -28.42 -13.15
N LYS A 625 5.41 -28.68 -12.05
CA LYS A 625 4.82 -28.96 -10.73
C LYS A 625 5.11 -27.90 -9.67
N THR A 626 5.87 -26.85 -9.99
CA THR A 626 6.28 -25.81 -9.03
C THR A 626 5.56 -24.49 -9.28
N MET A 627 5.36 -23.67 -8.25
CA MET A 627 4.74 -22.35 -8.40
C MET A 627 5.56 -21.47 -9.35
N LEU A 628 6.90 -21.54 -9.23
CA LEU A 628 7.81 -20.84 -10.12
C LEU A 628 7.62 -21.26 -11.58
N GLY A 629 7.51 -22.57 -11.84
CA GLY A 629 7.39 -23.04 -13.21
C GLY A 629 6.03 -22.72 -13.83
N SER A 630 4.95 -22.77 -13.05
CA SER A 630 3.64 -22.28 -13.47
C SER A 630 3.68 -20.79 -13.82
N TYR A 631 4.40 -19.97 -13.04
CA TYR A 631 4.54 -18.54 -13.30
C TYR A 631 5.34 -18.26 -14.57
N ILE A 632 6.49 -18.92 -14.76
CA ILE A 632 7.34 -18.77 -15.95
C ILE A 632 6.59 -19.22 -17.21
N GLN A 633 5.87 -20.33 -17.16
CA GLN A 633 5.05 -20.79 -18.27
C GLN A 633 3.97 -19.75 -18.61
N GLN A 634 3.28 -19.22 -17.61
CA GLN A 634 2.24 -18.21 -17.83
C GLN A 634 2.80 -16.86 -18.30
N SER A 635 4.02 -16.47 -17.92
CA SER A 635 4.65 -15.23 -18.39
C SER A 635 5.14 -15.33 -19.83
N ILE A 636 5.68 -16.50 -20.22
CA ILE A 636 6.14 -16.77 -21.59
C ILE A 636 4.96 -16.87 -22.57
N PHE A 637 3.87 -17.54 -22.19
CA PHE A 637 2.69 -17.73 -23.05
C PHE A 637 1.60 -16.66 -22.85
N GLY A 638 1.77 -15.76 -21.87
CA GLY A 638 0.76 -14.79 -21.42
C GLY A 638 0.58 -13.53 -22.27
N ALA A 639 1.38 -13.36 -23.33
CA ALA A 639 1.13 -12.36 -24.36
C ALA A 639 0.30 -12.98 -25.51
N ASN A 640 -1.03 -12.85 -25.42
CA ASN A 640 -1.98 -13.01 -26.52
C ASN A 640 -2.17 -14.41 -27.18
N THR A 641 -2.15 -15.53 -26.45
CA THR A 641 -2.76 -16.77 -26.99
C THR A 641 -3.55 -17.58 -25.93
N PRO A 642 -4.79 -18.03 -26.24
CA PRO A 642 -5.50 -18.98 -25.40
C PRO A 642 -4.96 -20.38 -25.72
N MET A 643 -4.01 -20.89 -24.94
CA MET A 643 -3.56 -22.25 -25.09
C MET A 643 -3.38 -22.94 -23.73
N PRO A 644 -4.51 -23.45 -23.20
CA PRO A 644 -4.53 -24.82 -22.66
C PRO A 644 -5.57 -25.73 -23.35
N ALA A 645 -6.35 -25.23 -24.31
CA ALA A 645 -7.40 -26.03 -24.96
C ALA A 645 -6.85 -26.97 -26.05
N VAL A 646 -5.85 -26.54 -26.84
CA VAL A 646 -5.40 -27.34 -28.01
C VAL A 646 -4.47 -28.50 -27.60
N LEU A 647 -3.70 -28.39 -26.51
CA LEU A 647 -2.91 -29.52 -26.00
C LEU A 647 -3.78 -30.62 -25.40
N SER A 648 -4.90 -30.28 -24.76
CA SER A 648 -5.85 -31.28 -24.26
C SER A 648 -6.54 -32.06 -25.40
N TYR A 649 -6.74 -31.42 -26.55
CA TYR A 649 -7.38 -32.04 -27.71
C TYR A 649 -6.46 -33.05 -28.42
N TYR A 650 -5.15 -32.78 -28.49
CA TYR A 650 -4.19 -33.70 -29.13
C TYR A 650 -3.80 -34.90 -28.26
N GLN A 651 -3.92 -34.80 -26.94
CA GLN A 651 -3.53 -35.87 -26.02
C GLN A 651 -4.63 -36.95 -25.88
N GLN A 652 -5.84 -36.69 -26.37
CA GLN A 652 -6.99 -37.59 -26.26
C GLN A 652 -7.18 -38.55 -27.45
N GLN A 653 -6.38 -38.45 -28.51
CA GLN A 653 -6.49 -39.30 -29.73
C GLN A 653 -5.39 -40.38 -29.86
N ARG A 654 -4.99 -41.04 -28.77
CA ARG A 654 -4.31 -42.34 -28.86
C ARG A 654 -5.08 -43.41 -28.10
N GLN A 655 -6.12 -43.92 -28.74
CA GLN A 655 -6.61 -45.27 -28.49
C GLN A 655 -6.47 -46.08 -29.80
N PRO A 656 -5.97 -47.34 -29.73
CA PRO A 656 -5.89 -48.20 -30.90
C PRO A 656 -7.29 -48.71 -31.23
N TYR A 657 -7.85 -48.28 -32.37
CA TYR A 657 -9.14 -48.75 -32.85
C TYR A 657 -8.98 -50.19 -33.40
N LYS A 658 -9.64 -51.16 -32.76
CA LYS A 658 -9.95 -52.47 -33.35
C LYS A 658 -11.22 -52.32 -34.18
N LEU A 659 -11.17 -52.74 -35.43
CA LEU A 659 -12.31 -52.81 -36.35
C LEU A 659 -13.37 -53.80 -35.82
N PRO A 660 -14.65 -53.45 -35.78
CA PRO A 660 -15.74 -54.40 -35.75
C PRO A 660 -16.12 -54.82 -37.19
N GLU A 661 -16.54 -56.07 -37.28
CA GLU A 661 -16.95 -56.78 -38.50
C GLU A 661 -18.09 -56.10 -39.26
N MET A 662 -18.01 -56.34 -40.56
CA MET A 662 -18.90 -55.94 -41.63
C MET A 662 -20.16 -56.81 -41.61
N ASP A 663 -21.34 -56.20 -41.67
CA ASP A 663 -22.56 -56.85 -42.17
C ASP A 663 -23.26 -55.90 -43.14
N GLU A 664 -23.54 -56.46 -44.32
CA GLU A 664 -24.21 -55.85 -45.46
C GLU A 664 -25.71 -55.65 -45.18
N THR A 665 -26.33 -54.61 -45.75
CA THR A 665 -27.42 -54.72 -46.75
C THR A 665 -28.17 -53.39 -47.02
N SER A 666 -28.21 -53.03 -48.31
CA SER A 666 -29.34 -52.55 -49.14
C SER A 666 -30.04 -51.17 -48.97
N ASP A 667 -29.92 -50.41 -50.07
CA ASP A 667 -30.95 -49.64 -50.86
C ASP A 667 -31.28 -48.17 -50.48
N GLU A 668 -30.84 -47.17 -51.29
CA GLU A 668 -31.55 -46.44 -52.39
C GLU A 668 -32.51 -45.34 -51.85
N GLU A 669 -32.67 -44.11 -52.36
CA GLU A 669 -32.26 -43.38 -53.58
C GLU A 669 -32.56 -41.85 -53.38
N ASP A 670 -32.13 -41.04 -54.36
CA ASP A 670 -32.67 -39.72 -54.80
C ASP A 670 -32.13 -38.37 -54.26
N ALA A 671 -31.30 -37.75 -55.11
CA ALA A 671 -31.36 -36.33 -55.53
C ALA A 671 -31.76 -36.30 -57.02
N PRO A 672 -32.20 -35.18 -57.67
CA PRO A 672 -31.22 -34.16 -58.12
C PRO A 672 -31.72 -32.70 -58.42
N GLY A 673 -30.79 -31.74 -58.30
CA GLY A 673 -30.53 -30.68 -59.30
C GLY A 673 -31.38 -29.38 -59.38
N PRO A 674 -31.04 -28.45 -60.31
CA PRO A 674 -29.98 -27.44 -60.14
C PRO A 674 -30.33 -26.02 -60.72
N GLY A 675 -29.43 -25.03 -60.60
CA GLY A 675 -29.43 -23.86 -61.50
C GLY A 675 -28.56 -22.63 -61.13
N THR A 676 -27.45 -22.45 -61.88
CA THR A 676 -26.96 -21.24 -62.63
C THR A 676 -26.89 -19.85 -61.94
N SER A 677 -25.97 -18.90 -62.22
CA SER A 677 -24.69 -18.73 -62.96
C SER A 677 -24.38 -17.20 -63.00
N MET A 678 -23.14 -16.80 -63.34
CA MET A 678 -22.60 -15.46 -63.76
C MET A 678 -21.66 -14.82 -62.71
N ALA A 679 -20.32 -14.72 -62.86
CA ALA A 679 -19.39 -14.27 -63.93
C ALA A 679 -18.87 -12.83 -63.66
N GLY A 680 -17.53 -12.66 -63.58
CA GLY A 680 -16.88 -11.34 -63.46
C GLY A 680 -15.38 -11.32 -63.08
N ALA A 681 -14.53 -11.84 -63.97
CA ALA A 681 -13.08 -11.65 -64.21
C ALA A 681 -12.11 -10.89 -63.25
N HIS A 682 -10.99 -11.59 -62.98
CA HIS A 682 -9.59 -11.22 -62.59
C HIS A 682 -8.86 -10.32 -63.64
N PRO A 683 -7.57 -9.86 -63.53
CA PRO A 683 -6.37 -10.52 -62.93
C PRO A 683 -5.32 -9.56 -62.28
N HIS A 684 -4.30 -9.96 -61.50
CA HIS A 684 -3.04 -10.71 -61.73
C HIS A 684 -2.27 -10.65 -60.36
N SER A 685 -1.37 -11.51 -59.90
CA SER A 685 -0.73 -12.72 -60.42
C SER A 685 0.21 -13.33 -59.35
N LEU A 686 0.33 -14.67 -59.37
CA LEU A 686 1.52 -15.50 -59.06
C LEU A 686 1.99 -15.57 -57.59
N GLY A 687 2.19 -16.74 -56.96
CA GLY A 687 2.12 -18.11 -57.45
C GLY A 687 2.27 -19.15 -56.32
N LEU A 688 1.66 -20.32 -56.61
CA LEU A 688 1.91 -21.71 -56.18
C LEU A 688 3.17 -22.03 -55.35
N ALA A 689 3.27 -23.12 -54.60
CA ALA A 689 2.41 -24.23 -54.19
C ALA A 689 3.26 -25.03 -53.18
N GLY A 690 2.60 -25.75 -52.27
CA GLY A 690 3.25 -26.46 -51.17
C GLY A 690 3.97 -27.75 -51.55
N VAL A 691 4.74 -28.29 -50.61
CA VAL A 691 4.83 -29.71 -50.24
C VAL A 691 5.27 -29.76 -48.77
N GLY A 692 4.70 -30.68 -48.00
CA GLY A 692 4.91 -30.81 -46.57
C GLY A 692 6.15 -31.61 -46.14
N SER A 693 6.06 -32.08 -44.90
CA SER A 693 6.91 -33.01 -44.15
C SER A 693 8.17 -32.44 -43.46
N SER A 694 8.00 -32.29 -42.14
CA SER A 694 8.90 -32.72 -41.06
C SER A 694 10.41 -32.75 -41.33
N LEU A 695 11.17 -31.86 -40.68
CA LEU A 695 12.54 -32.13 -40.23
C LEU A 695 12.87 -31.23 -39.01
N GLY A 696 13.58 -31.82 -38.05
CA GLY A 696 13.63 -31.42 -36.65
C GLY A 696 14.30 -30.08 -36.33
N ALA A 697 13.83 -29.47 -35.25
CA ALA A 697 14.46 -28.35 -34.58
C ALA A 697 15.72 -28.83 -33.84
N SER A 698 16.85 -28.91 -34.56
CA SER A 698 18.20 -28.99 -34.00
C SER A 698 19.20 -28.50 -35.05
N ALA A 699 19.07 -27.24 -35.47
CA ALA A 699 20.00 -26.65 -36.43
C ALA A 699 19.99 -25.11 -36.42
N LEU A 700 19.88 -24.47 -35.27
CA LEU A 700 20.29 -23.06 -35.12
C LEU A 700 20.90 -22.88 -33.74
N GLY A 701 22.23 -23.02 -33.70
CA GLY A 701 23.07 -22.61 -32.57
C GLY A 701 23.06 -21.08 -32.45
N LEU A 702 21.97 -20.54 -31.94
CA LEU A 702 21.92 -19.22 -31.33
C LEU A 702 22.02 -19.45 -29.83
N GLU A 703 23.23 -19.30 -29.29
CA GLU A 703 23.41 -19.02 -27.87
C GLU A 703 22.54 -17.81 -27.54
N ALA A 704 21.40 -18.06 -26.89
CA ALA A 704 20.66 -17.01 -26.22
C ALA A 704 21.56 -16.54 -25.07
N SER A 705 22.32 -15.46 -25.30
CA SER A 705 22.82 -14.65 -24.20
C SER A 705 21.56 -14.24 -23.43
N MET A 706 21.30 -14.90 -22.29
CA MET A 706 20.22 -14.54 -21.39
C MET A 706 20.58 -13.17 -20.83
N ALA A 707 20.10 -12.12 -21.48
CA ALA A 707 20.01 -10.81 -20.87
C ALA A 707 19.32 -10.99 -19.52
N ALA A 708 19.91 -10.44 -18.46
CA ALA A 708 19.35 -10.52 -17.12
C ALA A 708 17.87 -10.13 -17.19
N PRO A 709 16.96 -10.91 -16.58
CA PRO A 709 15.55 -10.53 -16.53
C PRO A 709 15.45 -9.12 -15.94
N PRO A 710 14.51 -8.28 -16.39
CA PRO A 710 14.29 -6.98 -15.75
C PRO A 710 14.20 -7.18 -14.23
N CYS A 711 14.76 -6.26 -13.43
CA CYS A 711 14.97 -6.46 -11.99
C CYS A 711 13.72 -6.96 -11.24
N ASP A 712 12.54 -6.60 -11.74
CA ASP A 712 11.22 -7.01 -11.25
C ASP A 712 10.88 -8.49 -11.49
N ASP A 713 11.24 -9.06 -12.64
CA ASP A 713 11.01 -10.48 -12.94
C ASP A 713 11.98 -11.34 -12.13
N GLY A 714 13.22 -10.87 -11.92
CA GLY A 714 14.20 -11.54 -11.07
C GLY A 714 13.74 -11.67 -9.61
N MET A 715 13.05 -10.64 -9.08
CA MET A 715 12.47 -10.69 -7.74
C MET A 715 11.28 -11.64 -7.66
N SER A 716 10.36 -11.56 -8.63
CA SER A 716 9.16 -12.40 -8.69
C SER A 716 9.55 -13.89 -8.73
N VAL A 717 10.54 -14.22 -9.56
CA VAL A 717 11.15 -15.55 -9.67
C VAL A 717 11.78 -16.01 -8.35
N SER A 718 12.62 -15.17 -7.73
CA SER A 718 13.28 -15.50 -6.46
C SER A 718 12.28 -15.75 -5.33
N THR A 719 11.20 -14.96 -5.32
CA THR A 719 10.12 -15.07 -4.34
C THR A 719 9.40 -16.40 -4.51
N LEU A 720 8.94 -16.72 -5.72
CA LEU A 720 8.25 -17.98 -6.01
C LEU A 720 9.15 -19.19 -5.75
N HIS A 721 10.45 -19.08 -6.06
CA HIS A 721 11.42 -20.13 -5.73
C HIS A 721 11.54 -20.36 -4.22
N LEU A 722 11.56 -19.29 -3.40
CA LEU A 722 11.55 -19.43 -1.94
C LEU A 722 10.29 -20.14 -1.44
N TYR A 723 9.13 -19.86 -2.03
CA TYR A 723 7.90 -20.58 -1.72
C TYR A 723 8.00 -22.07 -2.09
N ASP A 724 8.57 -22.40 -3.26
CA ASP A 724 8.77 -23.79 -3.69
C ASP A 724 9.77 -24.55 -2.79
N LEU A 725 10.87 -23.90 -2.38
CA LEU A 725 11.83 -24.47 -1.44
C LEU A 725 11.17 -24.77 -0.10
N HIS A 726 10.40 -23.83 0.43
CA HIS A 726 9.67 -24.03 1.66
C HIS A 726 8.66 -25.19 1.56
N LEU A 727 7.96 -25.35 0.44
CA LEU A 727 7.08 -26.51 0.20
C LEU A 727 7.84 -27.83 0.21
N SER A 728 9.01 -27.88 -0.42
CA SER A 728 9.84 -29.10 -0.44
C SER A 728 10.29 -29.53 0.96
N GLN A 729 10.57 -28.56 1.84
CA GLN A 729 10.98 -28.82 3.23
C GLN A 729 9.82 -29.37 4.08
N VAL A 730 8.62 -28.79 3.95
CA VAL A 730 7.44 -29.27 4.68
C VAL A 730 7.06 -30.69 4.24
N GLY A 731 7.15 -31.00 2.94
CA GLY A 731 6.88 -32.35 2.41
C GLY A 731 7.83 -33.42 2.95
N GLN A 732 9.11 -33.09 3.17
CA GLN A 732 10.08 -34.03 3.75
C GLN A 732 9.80 -34.32 5.23
N ASN A 733 9.39 -33.31 6.01
CA ASN A 733 9.09 -33.48 7.44
C ASN A 733 7.83 -34.32 7.70
N VAL A 734 6.84 -34.30 6.79
CA VAL A 734 5.64 -35.16 6.91
C VAL A 734 5.95 -36.62 6.49
N SER A 735 6.84 -36.82 5.51
CA SER A 735 7.23 -38.16 5.05
C SER A 735 8.03 -38.98 6.09
N ALA A 736 8.67 -38.31 7.05
CA ALA A 736 9.43 -38.97 8.12
C ALA A 736 8.54 -39.57 9.23
N CYS A 737 7.26 -39.19 9.32
CA CYS A 737 6.33 -39.72 10.32
C CYS A 737 5.40 -40.83 9.80
N CYS A 738 5.39 -41.11 8.49
CA CYS A 738 4.49 -42.09 7.87
C CYS A 738 5.21 -43.36 7.42
N THR A 739 6.13 -43.87 8.23
CA THR A 739 6.65 -45.24 8.08
C THR A 739 6.65 -45.92 9.44
N ASN A 740 5.46 -46.35 9.88
CA ASN A 740 5.21 -47.62 10.58
C ASN A 740 3.74 -47.67 11.06
N ASN A 741 3.02 -48.70 10.59
CA ASN A 741 1.71 -49.17 11.06
C ASN A 741 0.50 -48.22 10.95
N CYS A 742 -0.03 -48.07 9.74
CA CYS A 742 -1.42 -47.69 9.52
C CYS A 742 -2.25 -48.89 9.06
N SER A 743 -2.53 -49.80 9.99
CA SER A 743 -3.63 -50.75 9.89
C SER A 743 -4.08 -51.10 11.31
N GLU A 744 -5.35 -50.82 11.61
CA GLU A 744 -6.07 -50.99 12.89
C GLU A 744 -6.26 -49.72 13.75
N ARG A 745 -7.35 -48.99 13.49
CA ARG A 745 -8.32 -48.70 14.54
C ARG A 745 -9.69 -48.30 13.98
N ASN A 746 -10.70 -49.03 14.46
CA ASN A 746 -12.12 -48.90 14.15
C ASN A 746 -12.74 -47.58 14.63
N GLN A 747 -13.86 -47.27 13.97
CA GLN A 747 -15.02 -46.48 14.38
C GLN A 747 -15.14 -46.21 15.88
N ASP A 748 -15.04 -44.93 16.26
CA ASP A 748 -16.04 -44.14 17.00
C ASP A 748 -15.36 -42.93 17.63
N GLU A 749 -15.74 -41.74 17.16
CA GLU A 749 -15.86 -40.46 17.90
C GLU A 749 -15.75 -39.27 16.93
N SER A 750 -16.90 -38.64 16.70
CA SER A 750 -17.05 -37.35 16.05
C SER A 750 -16.53 -36.24 16.96
N ARG A 751 -15.23 -35.93 16.89
CA ARG A 751 -14.65 -34.65 17.37
C ARG A 751 -13.27 -34.46 16.75
N TRP A 752 -13.23 -33.84 15.57
CA TRP A 752 -11.97 -33.44 14.95
C TRP A 752 -11.58 -32.04 15.42
N ALA A 753 -10.44 -31.98 16.10
CA ALA A 753 -9.78 -30.78 16.57
C ALA A 753 -9.49 -29.83 15.39
N SER A 754 -9.88 -28.57 15.56
CA SER A 754 -9.47 -27.47 14.71
C SER A 754 -7.95 -27.29 14.83
N GLY A 755 -7.23 -27.43 13.72
CA GLY A 755 -5.81 -27.09 13.63
C GLY A 755 -5.61 -25.58 13.83
N GLU A 756 -5.36 -25.19 15.06
CA GLU A 756 -4.62 -23.99 15.43
C GLU A 756 -3.14 -24.25 15.11
N ASP A 757 -2.58 -23.48 14.18
CA ASP A 757 -1.15 -23.15 14.10
C ASP A 757 -0.90 -22.34 12.81
N THR A 758 -1.40 -21.10 12.77
CA THR A 758 -0.86 -20.00 11.93
C THR A 758 -1.36 -18.65 12.48
N PRO A 759 -0.51 -17.64 12.67
CA PRO A 759 -0.82 -16.44 13.48
C PRO A 759 -1.67 -15.38 12.76
N LEU A 760 -2.49 -15.76 11.78
CA LEU A 760 -3.49 -14.87 11.17
C LEU A 760 -4.90 -15.09 11.72
N LEU A 761 -5.05 -16.02 12.66
CA LEU A 761 -6.33 -16.42 13.25
C LEU A 761 -6.17 -16.66 14.76
N HIS A 762 -5.71 -15.65 15.52
CA HIS A 762 -5.96 -15.66 16.96
C HIS A 762 -7.26 -14.91 17.26
N ARG A 763 -8.29 -15.66 17.65
CA ARG A 763 -9.36 -15.12 18.51
C ARG A 763 -8.80 -14.95 19.93
N PRO A 764 -9.28 -13.96 20.69
CA PRO A 764 -8.80 -13.66 22.04
C PRO A 764 -9.00 -14.82 23.02
#